data_AF-A0A7S0SKS4-F1
#
_entry.id   AF-A0A7S0SKS4-F1
#
_cell.length_a   1.000
_cell.length_b   1.000
_cell.length_c   1.000
_cell.angle_alpha   90.00
_cell.angle_beta   90.00
_cell.angle_gamma   90.00
#
_symmetry.space_group_name_H-M   'P 1'
#
loop_
_entity.id
_entity.type
_entity.pdbx_description
1 polymer ?
#
loop_
_entity_poly.entity_id
_entity_poly.type
_entity_poly.pdbx_seq_one_letter_code
_entity_poly.pdbx_strand_id
1 'polypeptide(L)'
;HTPTHPMAPQSGPPSACYRACCTSENVPLTVPKGAFTSNLVRVHDGPASSVYLGRFNGAPVAVKKPKLPRKADIDRYHIELRLMISFAHPNILTLVGAHAFPPEYYLLFPFQENGSLATLIHEQGWRPTWQAVLCLLRQTAAAMTYIHARGYVHRDIKPANILLGGDWVARLADFGLAEEEQVLRASLQAAIYSTEDAEGKKVAGRYIPGGVAPSGGFQKQHMVGTVQYMAPEVLMRRVPGYTADVYAFGITACEAATGVMPYSDRARNVALAHTVLDMSYNEADLAKAIASEHLRPVLPVAAGADNVNAAVVDGLSRLVQNCWAPDPDFRPEFANVEFALDALVVQYRAAHAMAPDQPLEPVWRPPSSKRDADAAAAEAAAADLARHEWPDPGPERRYPSQFPPMRTTTAAPAAAAAAAAVPRTLNAGVFSTCGARGPDKMEDRHVVVRALNDIEGAHLVGVFDGHRGAECAEFAHRNIAAALTSCWHRHADPKEALREAFVAVDAAFVAAFATAQIAAQGAAGDEAGGGSSHAPKRYPGCTAAVALVWGDMLYVANAGDCRTVLCRDYPTSAHAALSVDHAAQTNAEERERIATQGGILRQHIGGGSGGSGEWRVGETGLAVTRALGDADVRGDGVTPDPEVTETALTPGDEYFIMACDGLWDVVSNEEAVAMIKDTVKEPSMCAKRLGSEAMTRMSGDNITVVVAYLKDVSTAEVVTWERAF
;
A
#
# COMPACT_ATOMS: atom_id res chain seq x y z
N HIS A 1 25.93 73.01 20.21
CA HIS A 1 25.40 71.72 20.71
C HIS A 1 24.33 71.21 19.77
N THR A 2 24.68 70.26 18.89
CA THR A 2 23.88 69.08 18.51
C THR A 2 24.73 68.21 17.59
N PRO A 3 24.80 66.88 17.79
CA PRO A 3 25.84 66.03 17.21
C PRO A 3 25.42 65.45 15.85
N THR A 4 26.44 65.21 15.03
CA THR A 4 26.39 64.42 13.80
C THR A 4 26.12 62.94 14.11
N HIS A 5 25.06 62.38 13.53
CA HIS A 5 24.91 60.92 13.37
C HIS A 5 25.23 60.53 11.92
N PRO A 6 26.07 59.50 11.68
CA PRO A 6 26.34 58.99 10.34
C PRO A 6 25.11 58.23 9.81
N MET A 7 24.77 58.45 8.54
CA MET A 7 23.75 57.66 7.84
C MET A 7 24.16 56.19 7.80
N ALA A 8 23.34 55.33 8.38
CA ALA A 8 23.36 53.89 8.10
C ALA A 8 22.99 53.64 6.63
N PRO A 9 23.55 52.62 5.98
CA PRO A 9 23.18 52.26 4.62
C PRO A 9 21.68 51.91 4.61
N GLN A 10 20.94 52.50 3.67
CA GLN A 10 19.53 52.17 3.45
C GLN A 10 19.45 50.68 3.06
N SER A 11 19.00 49.86 4.00
CA SER A 11 18.55 48.50 3.74
C SER A 11 17.35 48.58 2.78
N GLY A 12 17.42 47.83 1.67
CA GLY A 12 16.26 47.62 0.80
C GLY A 12 15.08 47.01 1.57
N PRO A 13 13.87 47.01 0.99
CA PRO A 13 12.72 46.39 1.66
C PRO A 13 13.02 44.90 1.94
N PRO A 14 12.73 44.39 3.15
CA PRO A 14 12.96 43.00 3.50
C PRO A 14 12.18 42.06 2.57
N SER A 15 12.70 40.85 2.34
CA SER A 15 12.02 39.79 1.58
C SER A 15 10.56 39.67 2.03
N ALA A 16 9.62 40.05 1.17
CA ALA A 16 8.20 40.14 1.49
C ALA A 16 7.37 39.66 0.31
N CYS A 17 6.26 38.96 0.59
CA CYS A 17 5.34 38.48 -0.43
C CYS A 17 3.90 38.70 0.05
N TYR A 18 3.17 39.57 -0.65
CA TYR A 18 1.75 39.84 -0.43
C TYR A 18 1.05 40.00 -1.78
N ARG A 19 0.08 39.12 -2.09
CA ARG A 19 -0.81 39.20 -3.27
C ARG A 19 -0.09 39.66 -4.55
N ALA A 20 0.81 38.82 -5.07
CA ALA A 20 1.63 39.07 -6.27
C ALA A 20 2.71 40.17 -6.19
N CYS A 21 2.88 40.85 -5.06
CA CYS A 21 4.04 41.71 -4.79
C CYS A 21 5.05 40.92 -3.96
N CYS A 22 5.89 40.12 -4.63
CA CYS A 22 6.88 39.27 -3.97
C CYS A 22 8.31 39.72 -4.32
N THR A 23 9.10 39.99 -3.28
CA THR A 23 10.51 40.41 -3.37
C THR A 23 11.34 39.52 -2.48
N SER A 24 12.52 39.14 -2.96
CA SER A 24 13.52 38.42 -2.17
C SER A 24 14.90 38.84 -2.64
N GLU A 25 15.81 39.07 -1.68
CA GLU A 25 17.20 39.39 -1.97
C GLU A 25 18.02 38.15 -2.35
N ASN A 26 17.60 36.96 -1.90
CA ASN A 26 18.39 35.73 -1.99
C ASN A 26 17.80 34.68 -2.95
N VAL A 27 16.51 34.76 -3.27
CA VAL A 27 15.82 33.76 -4.11
C VAL A 27 15.20 34.46 -5.33
N PRO A 28 15.53 34.06 -6.57
CA PRO A 28 14.90 34.65 -7.75
C PRO A 28 13.43 34.25 -7.83
N LEU A 29 12.51 35.22 -7.75
CA LEU A 29 11.05 34.97 -7.73
C LEU A 29 10.37 35.14 -9.10
N THR A 30 11.10 35.62 -10.10
CA THR A 30 10.62 35.90 -11.45
C THR A 30 11.30 35.01 -12.50
N VAL A 31 11.65 33.77 -12.13
CA VAL A 31 12.33 32.83 -13.02
C VAL A 31 11.45 32.58 -14.26
N PRO A 32 11.95 32.83 -15.49
CA PRO A 32 11.18 32.57 -16.70
C PRO A 32 10.88 31.07 -16.85
N LYS A 33 9.66 30.73 -17.25
CA LYS A 33 9.23 29.32 -17.42
C LYS A 33 10.22 28.50 -18.27
N GLY A 34 10.68 29.06 -19.38
CA GLY A 34 11.66 28.41 -20.27
C GLY A 34 13.00 28.04 -19.62
N ALA A 35 13.34 28.63 -18.47
CA ALA A 35 14.58 28.32 -17.74
C ALA A 35 14.54 26.97 -16.99
N PHE A 36 13.35 26.37 -16.81
CA PHE A 36 13.20 25.12 -16.08
C PHE A 36 12.22 24.10 -16.68
N THR A 37 11.53 24.42 -17.78
CA THR A 37 10.48 23.55 -18.33
C THR A 37 10.86 22.67 -19.53
N SER A 38 12.11 22.67 -19.99
CA SER A 38 12.47 22.00 -21.25
C SER A 38 12.45 20.46 -21.22
N ASN A 39 12.34 19.81 -20.05
CA ASN A 39 12.27 18.35 -19.90
C ASN A 39 11.63 17.94 -18.55
N LEU A 40 10.42 18.42 -18.26
CA LEU A 40 9.75 18.08 -17.00
C LEU A 40 9.24 16.63 -17.00
N VAL A 41 9.70 15.83 -16.05
CA VAL A 41 9.17 14.48 -15.78
C VAL A 41 8.30 14.54 -14.53
N ARG A 42 7.02 14.15 -14.62
CA ARG A 42 6.14 14.18 -13.45
C ARG A 42 6.57 13.12 -12.44
N VAL A 43 6.89 13.53 -11.22
CA VAL A 43 7.33 12.65 -10.12
C VAL A 43 6.16 12.33 -9.20
N HIS A 44 5.28 13.29 -8.95
CA HIS A 44 4.13 13.13 -8.07
C HIS A 44 2.95 13.98 -8.52
N ASP A 45 1.72 13.47 -8.37
CA ASP A 45 0.49 14.26 -8.53
C ASP A 45 -0.38 14.11 -7.29
N GLY A 46 -0.45 15.18 -6.50
CA GLY A 46 -1.23 15.23 -5.26
C GLY A 46 -2.44 16.16 -5.39
N PRO A 47 -3.34 16.18 -4.40
CA PRO A 47 -4.54 17.00 -4.42
C PRO A 47 -4.24 18.52 -4.43
N ALA A 48 -3.15 18.95 -3.80
CA ALA A 48 -2.78 20.37 -3.70
C ALA A 48 -1.76 20.84 -4.76
N SER A 49 -0.95 19.93 -5.31
CA SER A 49 0.10 20.29 -6.28
C SER A 49 0.55 19.10 -7.11
N SER A 50 1.17 19.38 -8.26
CA SER A 50 1.91 18.39 -9.05
C SER A 50 3.40 18.71 -8.97
N VAL A 51 4.25 17.70 -8.77
CA VAL A 51 5.71 17.87 -8.67
C VAL A 51 6.39 17.20 -9.86
N TYR A 52 7.33 17.92 -10.46
CA TYR A 52 8.09 17.46 -11.62
C TYR A 52 9.59 17.51 -11.33
N LEU A 53 10.35 16.58 -11.89
CA LEU A 53 11.79 16.69 -12.01
C LEU A 53 12.12 17.56 -13.23
N GLY A 54 12.93 18.58 -13.02
CA GLY A 54 13.42 19.48 -14.06
C GLY A 54 14.89 19.84 -13.86
N ARG A 55 15.37 20.82 -14.63
CA ARG A 55 16.72 21.39 -14.47
C ARG A 55 16.65 22.91 -14.41
N PHE A 56 17.42 23.53 -13.52
CA PHE A 56 17.56 24.98 -13.41
C PHE A 56 19.03 25.32 -13.13
N ASN A 57 19.60 26.25 -13.90
CA ASN A 57 21.04 26.58 -13.87
C ASN A 57 21.96 25.36 -13.95
N GLY A 58 21.56 24.34 -14.73
CA GLY A 58 22.31 23.09 -14.90
C GLY A 58 22.10 22.03 -13.81
N ALA A 59 21.54 22.39 -12.65
CA ALA A 59 21.29 21.47 -11.53
C ALA A 59 19.89 20.82 -11.61
N PRO A 60 19.72 19.58 -11.12
CA PRO A 60 18.40 18.95 -10.99
C PRO A 60 17.55 19.67 -9.93
N VAL A 61 16.29 19.94 -10.26
CA VAL A 61 15.34 20.62 -9.36
C VAL A 61 14.00 19.90 -9.33
N ALA A 62 13.36 19.91 -8.16
CA ALA A 62 11.95 19.60 -8.03
C ALA A 62 11.13 20.87 -8.31
N VAL A 63 10.27 20.80 -9.32
CA VAL A 63 9.39 21.88 -9.75
C VAL A 63 7.98 21.57 -9.24
N LYS A 64 7.56 22.24 -8.16
CA LYS A 64 6.21 22.12 -7.58
C LYS A 64 5.27 23.11 -8.28
N LYS A 65 4.25 22.59 -8.96
CA LYS A 65 3.16 23.34 -9.58
C LYS A 65 1.92 23.25 -8.68
N PRO A 66 1.60 24.29 -7.88
CA PRO A 66 0.40 24.30 -7.05
C PRO A 66 -0.87 24.30 -7.91
N LYS A 67 -1.92 23.61 -7.42
CA LYS A 67 -3.26 23.61 -7.99
C LYS A 67 -4.05 24.76 -7.33
N LEU A 68 -4.26 25.86 -8.08
CA LEU A 68 -4.80 27.12 -7.54
C LEU A 68 -6.18 27.48 -8.15
N PRO A 69 -7.25 26.68 -7.91
CA PRO A 69 -8.56 26.93 -8.51
C PRO A 69 -9.33 28.09 -7.86
N ARG A 70 -9.03 28.45 -6.60
CA ARG A 70 -9.75 29.49 -5.85
C ARG A 70 -8.80 30.55 -5.33
N LYS A 71 -9.33 31.75 -5.06
CA LYS A 71 -8.58 32.86 -4.44
C LYS A 71 -7.88 32.47 -3.13
N ALA A 72 -8.54 31.70 -2.28
CA ALA A 72 -7.96 31.23 -1.02
C ALA A 72 -6.72 30.33 -1.24
N ASP A 73 -6.66 29.58 -2.34
CA ASP A 73 -5.51 28.74 -2.66
C ASP A 73 -4.32 29.61 -3.11
N ILE A 74 -4.58 30.72 -3.82
CA ILE A 74 -3.56 31.72 -4.18
C ILE A 74 -3.02 32.42 -2.93
N ASP A 75 -3.88 32.80 -1.99
CA ASP A 75 -3.46 33.40 -0.72
C ASP A 75 -2.56 32.43 0.07
N ARG A 76 -2.90 31.13 0.13
CA ARG A 76 -2.05 30.09 0.74
C ARG A 76 -0.71 29.92 0.03
N TYR A 77 -0.70 29.93 -1.29
CA TYR A 77 0.55 29.89 -2.06
C TYR A 77 1.49 31.04 -1.69
N HIS A 78 0.96 32.27 -1.56
CA HIS A 78 1.76 33.42 -1.17
C HIS A 78 2.26 33.33 0.29
N ILE A 79 1.49 32.72 1.19
CA ILE A 79 1.95 32.41 2.55
C ILE A 79 3.10 31.40 2.49
N GLU A 80 2.94 30.27 1.80
CA GLU A 80 3.98 29.25 1.65
C GLU A 80 5.25 29.86 1.04
N LEU A 81 5.12 30.63 -0.04
CA LEU A 81 6.24 31.33 -0.67
C LEU A 81 6.94 32.28 0.31
N ARG A 82 6.19 33.05 1.11
CA ARG A 82 6.74 33.96 2.14
C ARG A 82 7.53 33.23 3.22
N LEU A 83 7.07 32.04 3.63
CA LEU A 83 7.81 31.21 4.58
C LEU A 83 9.08 30.65 3.95
N MET A 84 8.98 30.16 2.73
CA MET A 84 10.11 29.53 2.03
C MET A 84 11.23 30.50 1.65
N ILE A 85 10.93 31.79 1.47
CA ILE A 85 11.96 32.83 1.30
C ILE A 85 12.55 33.32 2.62
N SER A 86 11.89 33.08 3.75
CA SER A 86 12.34 33.58 5.08
C SER A 86 13.07 32.52 5.90
N PHE A 87 12.84 31.23 5.64
CA PHE A 87 13.52 30.14 6.32
C PHE A 87 14.89 29.84 5.70
N ALA A 88 15.89 29.73 6.57
CA ALA A 88 17.26 29.37 6.24
C ALA A 88 17.78 28.44 7.34
N HIS A 89 17.67 27.14 7.12
CA HIS A 89 18.10 26.09 8.05
C HIS A 89 18.54 24.85 7.27
N PRO A 90 19.62 24.14 7.65
CA PRO A 90 20.12 22.97 6.93
C PRO A 90 19.10 21.83 6.81
N ASN A 91 18.17 21.72 7.77
CA ASN A 91 17.12 20.68 7.80
C ASN A 91 15.74 21.18 7.35
N ILE A 92 15.68 22.31 6.64
CA ILE A 92 14.45 22.80 5.97
C ILE A 92 14.73 22.84 4.48
N LEU A 93 13.81 22.34 3.66
CA LEU A 93 13.93 22.41 2.21
C LEU A 93 13.66 23.85 1.73
N THR A 94 14.71 24.54 1.29
CA THR A 94 14.65 25.94 0.86
C THR A 94 14.51 26.08 -0.66
N LEU A 95 13.94 27.19 -1.10
CA LEU A 95 13.76 27.49 -2.53
C LEU A 95 15.09 27.87 -3.19
N VAL A 96 15.30 27.36 -4.40
CA VAL A 96 16.34 27.88 -5.32
C VAL A 96 15.80 28.90 -6.30
N GLY A 97 14.47 28.97 -6.44
CA GLY A 97 13.78 29.94 -7.27
C GLY A 97 12.28 29.75 -7.27
N ALA A 98 11.57 30.71 -7.85
CA ALA A 98 10.14 30.62 -8.10
C ALA A 98 9.78 31.32 -9.41
N HIS A 99 8.71 30.86 -10.02
CA HIS A 99 7.95 31.59 -11.03
C HIS A 99 6.67 32.07 -10.35
N ALA A 100 6.75 33.21 -9.68
CA ALA A 100 5.72 33.70 -8.76
C ALA A 100 4.79 34.76 -9.38
N PHE A 101 4.41 34.61 -10.65
CA PHE A 101 3.55 35.56 -11.36
C PHE A 101 2.54 34.86 -12.30
N PRO A 102 1.33 35.42 -12.51
CA PRO A 102 0.31 34.81 -13.36
C PRO A 102 0.74 34.57 -14.82
N PRO A 103 0.11 33.64 -15.55
CA PRO A 103 -1.06 32.83 -15.16
C PRO A 103 -0.71 31.49 -14.49
N GLU A 104 0.55 31.09 -14.47
CA GLU A 104 0.99 29.84 -13.85
C GLU A 104 1.97 30.13 -12.73
N TYR A 105 2.00 29.31 -11.69
CA TYR A 105 2.90 29.50 -10.55
C TYR A 105 3.76 28.26 -10.38
N TYR A 106 5.04 28.45 -10.04
CA TYR A 106 5.96 27.35 -9.77
C TYR A 106 6.91 27.68 -8.63
N LEU A 107 7.22 26.66 -7.82
CA LEU A 107 8.26 26.69 -6.80
C LEU A 107 9.35 25.70 -7.20
N LEU A 108 10.61 26.14 -7.14
CA LEU A 108 11.77 25.33 -7.50
C LEU A 108 12.56 25.03 -6.24
N PHE A 109 12.73 23.74 -5.96
CA PHE A 109 13.53 23.22 -4.85
C PHE A 109 14.69 22.38 -5.38
N PRO A 110 15.80 22.25 -4.64
CA PRO A 110 16.80 21.23 -4.94
C PRO A 110 16.13 19.85 -4.98
N PHE A 111 16.39 19.08 -6.03
CA PHE A 111 15.86 17.72 -6.11
C PHE A 111 16.44 16.87 -4.97
N GLN A 112 15.60 16.06 -4.31
CA GLN A 112 16.01 15.17 -3.22
C GLN A 112 16.05 13.75 -3.77
N GLU A 113 17.26 13.23 -4.03
CA GLU A 113 17.49 11.99 -4.78
C GLU A 113 16.88 10.75 -4.13
N ASN A 114 16.84 10.71 -2.79
CA ASN A 114 16.30 9.58 -2.03
C ASN A 114 14.80 9.73 -1.75
N GLY A 115 14.15 10.79 -2.24
CA GLY A 115 12.70 10.99 -2.12
C GLY A 115 12.25 11.27 -0.68
N SER A 116 11.01 10.84 -0.37
CA SER A 116 10.39 11.04 0.93
C SER A 116 10.67 9.89 1.89
N LEU A 117 10.70 10.18 3.19
CA LEU A 117 10.83 9.17 4.23
C LEU A 117 9.70 8.13 4.17
N ALA A 118 8.48 8.54 3.81
CA ALA A 118 7.34 7.62 3.64
C ALA A 118 7.60 6.59 2.53
N THR A 119 8.05 7.06 1.35
CA THR A 119 8.40 6.19 0.22
C THR A 119 9.52 5.23 0.61
N LEU A 120 10.53 5.71 1.34
CA LEU A 120 11.61 4.85 1.81
C LEU A 120 11.07 3.76 2.75
N ILE A 121 10.35 4.12 3.83
CA ILE A 121 9.87 3.15 4.84
C ILE A 121 8.91 2.12 4.22
N HIS A 122 7.94 2.59 3.42
CA HIS A 122 6.76 1.81 3.05
C HIS A 122 6.81 1.24 1.64
N GLU A 123 7.37 1.96 0.67
CA GLU A 123 7.43 1.49 -0.73
C GLU A 123 8.73 0.76 -1.02
N GLN A 124 9.85 1.25 -0.50
CA GLN A 124 11.18 0.68 -0.74
C GLN A 124 11.63 -0.27 0.39
N GLY A 125 10.80 -0.49 1.40
CA GLY A 125 11.08 -1.41 2.50
C GLY A 125 12.28 -0.98 3.35
N TRP A 126 12.61 0.31 3.41
CA TRP A 126 13.71 0.84 4.22
C TRP A 126 13.54 0.42 5.67
N ARG A 127 14.63 -0.12 6.23
CA ARG A 127 14.76 -0.45 7.65
C ARG A 127 15.94 0.33 8.20
N PRO A 128 15.73 1.54 8.73
CA PRO A 128 16.82 2.37 9.22
C PRO A 128 17.58 1.69 10.35
N THR A 129 18.90 1.89 10.36
CA THR A 129 19.67 1.67 11.58
C THR A 129 19.21 2.64 12.66
N TRP A 130 19.38 2.27 13.92
CA TRP A 130 19.15 3.18 15.04
C TRP A 130 20.00 4.47 14.94
N GLN A 131 21.17 4.39 14.33
CA GLN A 131 21.98 5.57 14.00
C GLN A 131 21.26 6.49 13.02
N ALA A 132 20.69 5.94 11.94
CA ALA A 132 19.89 6.69 10.97
C ALA A 132 18.60 7.25 11.59
N VAL A 133 17.89 6.48 12.43
CA VAL A 133 16.71 6.96 13.18
C VAL A 133 17.09 8.17 14.03
N LEU A 134 18.13 8.05 14.88
CA LEU A 134 18.56 9.14 15.75
C LEU A 134 19.02 10.37 14.97
N CYS A 135 19.74 10.20 13.85
CA CYS A 135 20.10 11.30 12.95
C CYS A 135 18.87 12.02 12.40
N LEU A 136 17.93 11.26 11.83
CA LEU A 136 16.73 11.80 11.21
C LEU A 136 15.87 12.56 12.21
N LEU A 137 15.68 12.00 13.41
CA LEU A 137 14.89 12.63 14.46
C LEU A 137 15.55 13.90 14.99
N ARG A 138 16.88 13.91 15.17
CA ARG A 138 17.61 15.13 15.59
C ARG A 138 17.51 16.22 14.53
N GLN A 139 17.71 15.87 13.27
CA GLN A 139 17.61 16.80 12.15
C GLN A 139 16.20 17.40 12.02
N THR A 140 15.18 16.56 12.17
CA THR A 140 13.78 17.01 12.15
C THR A 140 13.44 17.88 13.36
N ALA A 141 13.90 17.51 14.56
CA ALA A 141 13.72 18.31 15.77
C ALA A 141 14.40 19.68 15.66
N ALA A 142 15.62 19.75 15.12
CA ALA A 142 16.33 21.01 14.89
C ALA A 142 15.58 21.94 13.93
N ALA A 143 15.02 21.39 12.84
CA ALA A 143 14.16 22.16 11.94
C ALA A 143 12.94 22.74 12.69
N MET A 144 12.31 21.95 13.55
CA MET A 144 11.13 22.38 14.29
C MET A 144 11.45 23.41 15.38
N THR A 145 12.55 23.25 16.13
CA THR A 145 13.06 24.28 17.06
C THR A 145 13.24 25.61 16.33
N TYR A 146 13.83 25.58 15.12
CA TYR A 146 14.05 26.78 14.31
C TYR A 146 12.76 27.49 13.89
N ILE A 147 11.73 26.73 13.50
CA ILE A 147 10.44 27.25 13.03
C ILE A 147 9.61 27.79 14.21
N HIS A 148 9.57 27.05 15.33
CA HIS A 148 8.87 27.46 16.55
C HIS A 148 9.47 28.72 17.15
N ALA A 149 10.80 28.86 17.16
CA ALA A 149 11.47 30.09 17.60
C ALA A 149 11.12 31.32 16.75
N ARG A 150 10.59 31.13 15.53
CA ARG A 150 10.10 32.19 14.63
C ARG A 150 8.60 32.44 14.74
N GLY A 151 7.91 31.74 15.65
CA GLY A 151 6.49 31.95 15.90
C GLY A 151 5.56 31.16 14.99
N TYR A 152 6.04 30.12 14.31
CA TYR A 152 5.26 29.34 13.35
C TYR A 152 4.98 27.92 13.83
N VAL A 153 3.79 27.41 13.51
CA VAL A 153 3.37 26.00 13.71
C VAL A 153 3.27 25.35 12.34
N HIS A 154 3.85 24.16 12.15
CA HIS A 154 3.90 23.46 10.85
C HIS A 154 2.56 22.81 10.48
N ARG A 155 1.90 22.12 11.45
CA ARG A 155 0.58 21.46 11.33
C ARG A 155 0.49 20.25 10.39
N ASP A 156 1.60 19.70 9.87
CA ASP A 156 1.58 18.50 9.01
C ASP A 156 2.92 17.75 9.02
N ILE A 157 3.48 17.52 10.21
CA ILE A 157 4.72 16.73 10.36
C ILE A 157 4.38 15.25 10.18
N LYS A 158 4.99 14.63 9.17
CA LYS A 158 4.84 13.21 8.82
C LYS A 158 5.98 12.76 7.90
N PRO A 159 6.26 11.45 7.75
CA PRO A 159 7.33 10.98 6.85
C PRO A 159 7.23 11.46 5.40
N ALA A 160 6.02 11.62 4.85
CA ALA A 160 5.87 12.12 3.48
C ALA A 160 6.41 13.55 3.27
N ASN A 161 6.51 14.33 4.35
CA ASN A 161 7.02 15.71 4.34
C ASN A 161 8.48 15.82 4.80
N ILE A 162 9.16 14.69 5.07
CA ILE A 162 10.59 14.66 5.38
C ILE A 162 11.30 14.07 4.16
N LEU A 163 12.07 14.89 3.44
CA LEU A 163 12.79 14.46 2.25
C LEU A 163 14.28 14.23 2.54
N LEU A 164 14.89 13.35 1.78
CA LEU A 164 16.30 12.98 1.89
C LEU A 164 17.02 13.23 0.56
N GLY A 165 18.05 14.08 0.60
CA GLY A 165 18.95 14.28 -0.53
C GLY A 165 19.95 13.13 -0.65
N GLY A 166 20.78 13.13 -1.69
CA GLY A 166 21.88 12.17 -1.87
C GLY A 166 22.92 12.19 -0.73
N ASP A 167 22.91 13.23 0.09
CA ASP A 167 23.70 13.38 1.31
C ASP A 167 23.06 12.75 2.56
N TRP A 168 21.88 12.14 2.43
CA TRP A 168 21.10 11.55 3.52
C TRP A 168 20.75 12.54 4.65
N VAL A 169 20.78 13.85 4.37
CA VAL A 169 20.34 14.88 5.30
C VAL A 169 18.84 15.05 5.19
N ALA A 170 18.14 14.86 6.31
CA ALA A 170 16.70 15.07 6.39
C ALA A 170 16.37 16.56 6.28
N ARG A 171 15.46 16.88 5.36
CA ARG A 171 14.96 18.24 5.12
C ARG A 171 13.44 18.22 5.20
N LEU A 172 12.90 18.97 6.15
CA LEU A 172 11.47 19.17 6.30
C LEU A 172 10.94 20.02 5.14
N ALA A 173 9.87 19.54 4.51
CA ALA A 173 9.24 20.11 3.34
C ALA A 173 7.74 20.33 3.58
N ASP A 174 7.12 21.04 2.63
CA ASP A 174 5.69 21.35 2.57
C ASP A 174 5.13 22.18 3.74
N PHE A 175 5.18 23.50 3.57
CA PHE A 175 4.70 24.48 4.52
C PHE A 175 3.35 25.08 4.11
N GLY A 176 2.62 24.42 3.20
CA GLY A 176 1.32 24.89 2.72
C GLY A 176 0.25 24.97 3.81
N LEU A 177 0.47 24.28 4.94
CA LEU A 177 -0.36 24.33 6.13
C LEU A 177 0.31 25.11 7.29
N ALA A 178 1.48 25.70 7.16
CA ALA A 178 2.08 26.42 8.29
C ALA A 178 1.34 27.73 8.61
N GLU A 179 1.31 28.14 9.88
CA GLU A 179 0.61 29.36 10.35
C GLU A 179 1.34 30.00 11.54
N GLU A 180 1.18 31.31 11.70
CA GLU A 180 1.69 32.03 12.88
C GLU A 180 0.91 31.60 14.13
N GLU A 181 1.62 31.21 15.20
CA GLU A 181 1.00 30.75 16.43
C GLU A 181 0.13 31.86 17.06
N GLN A 182 0.54 33.13 16.94
CA GLN A 182 -0.26 34.27 17.40
C GLN A 182 -1.58 34.38 16.65
N VAL A 183 -1.60 34.11 15.35
CA VAL A 183 -2.82 34.10 14.53
C VAL A 183 -3.73 32.95 14.95
N LEU A 184 -3.16 31.76 15.18
CA LEU A 184 -3.88 30.61 15.71
C LEU A 184 -4.51 30.94 17.08
N ARG A 185 -3.73 31.47 18.03
CA ARG A 185 -4.19 31.86 19.38
C ARG A 185 -5.24 32.98 19.34
N ALA A 186 -5.11 33.95 18.44
CA ALA A 186 -6.12 34.99 18.25
C ALA A 186 -7.46 34.40 17.78
N SER A 187 -7.41 33.38 16.91
CA SER A 187 -8.60 32.59 16.56
C SER A 187 -9.16 31.82 17.77
N LEU A 188 -8.33 31.27 18.66
CA LEU A 188 -8.81 30.60 19.89
C LEU A 188 -9.62 31.58 20.76
N GLN A 189 -9.18 32.83 20.89
CA GLN A 189 -9.86 33.84 21.68
C GLN A 189 -11.22 34.26 21.07
N ALA A 190 -11.39 34.11 19.76
CA ALA A 190 -12.68 34.23 19.08
C ALA A 190 -13.56 32.97 19.27
N ALA A 191 -12.95 31.78 19.36
CA ALA A 191 -13.62 30.48 19.52
C ALA A 191 -14.20 30.22 20.92
N ILE A 192 -13.62 30.82 21.97
CA ILE A 192 -14.11 30.72 23.37
C ILE A 192 -15.55 31.27 23.54
N TYR A 193 -16.10 31.96 22.53
CA TYR A 193 -17.49 32.40 22.48
C TYR A 193 -18.41 31.52 21.60
N SER A 194 -17.95 30.35 21.13
CA SER A 194 -18.79 29.36 20.46
C SER A 194 -19.64 28.62 21.51
N THR A 195 -20.96 28.70 21.37
CA THR A 195 -21.91 28.19 22.35
C THR A 195 -22.11 26.67 22.30
N GLU A 196 -21.36 25.89 21.54
CA GLU A 196 -21.63 24.45 21.33
C GLU A 196 -20.37 23.58 21.49
N ASP A 197 -20.49 22.46 22.23
CA ASP A 197 -19.44 21.45 22.42
C ASP A 197 -19.34 20.46 21.23
N ALA A 198 -18.42 19.49 21.31
CA ALA A 198 -18.12 18.54 20.25
C ALA A 198 -19.31 17.62 19.90
N GLU A 199 -20.30 17.52 20.80
CA GLU A 199 -21.55 16.79 20.65
C GLU A 199 -22.72 17.68 20.17
N GLY A 200 -22.48 18.96 19.90
CA GLY A 200 -23.49 19.93 19.46
C GLY A 200 -24.38 20.46 20.59
N LYS A 201 -23.95 20.34 21.85
CA LYS A 201 -24.72 20.76 23.02
C LYS A 201 -24.36 22.18 23.44
N LYS A 202 -25.39 22.99 23.76
CA LYS A 202 -25.18 24.40 24.09
C LYS A 202 -24.56 24.61 25.48
N VAL A 203 -23.43 25.32 25.55
CA VAL A 203 -22.74 25.71 26.80
C VAL A 203 -22.73 27.24 26.95
N ALA A 204 -23.07 27.74 28.12
CA ALA A 204 -23.28 29.17 28.37
C ALA A 204 -21.96 29.94 28.58
N GLY A 205 -21.57 30.76 27.60
CA GLY A 205 -20.44 31.71 27.68
C GLY A 205 -20.89 33.18 27.63
N ARG A 206 -20.28 34.04 28.45
CA ARG A 206 -20.61 35.47 28.65
C ARG A 206 -20.19 36.33 27.45
N TYR A 207 -21.14 37.08 26.87
CA TYR A 207 -20.97 37.91 25.67
C TYR A 207 -20.12 39.19 25.87
N ILE A 208 -19.29 39.57 24.88
CA ILE A 208 -18.82 40.96 24.68
C ILE A 208 -19.71 41.61 23.60
N PRO A 209 -20.33 42.78 23.86
CA PRO A 209 -21.14 43.48 22.85
C PRO A 209 -20.33 43.92 21.64
N GLY A 210 -20.69 43.42 20.44
CA GLY A 210 -20.22 43.95 19.15
C GLY A 210 -19.47 42.99 18.23
N GLY A 211 -19.19 41.75 18.65
CA GLY A 211 -18.57 40.73 17.78
C GLY A 211 -19.63 39.96 16.95
N VAL A 212 -19.41 39.84 15.64
CA VAL A 212 -20.22 39.00 14.74
C VAL A 212 -20.00 37.53 15.11
N ALA A 213 -21.08 36.76 15.30
CA ALA A 213 -20.98 35.33 15.57
C ALA A 213 -20.26 34.60 14.41
N PRO A 214 -19.27 33.74 14.67
CA PRO A 214 -18.57 33.03 13.59
C PRO A 214 -19.53 32.09 12.87
N SER A 215 -19.59 32.20 11.54
CA SER A 215 -20.32 31.26 10.69
C SER A 215 -19.65 29.88 10.72
N GLY A 216 -20.40 28.81 10.42
CA GLY A 216 -19.93 27.41 10.43
C GLY A 216 -18.67 27.08 9.59
N GLY A 217 -18.10 28.06 8.89
CA GLY A 217 -16.77 27.97 8.26
C GLY A 217 -15.59 28.07 9.24
N PHE A 218 -15.78 28.63 10.44
CA PHE A 218 -14.73 28.75 11.46
C PHE A 218 -14.19 27.38 11.91
N GLN A 219 -15.08 26.39 12.01
CA GLN A 219 -14.76 25.02 12.44
C GLN A 219 -13.96 24.21 11.41
N LYS A 220 -14.06 24.53 10.10
CA LYS A 220 -13.31 23.85 9.02
C LYS A 220 -11.89 24.40 8.82
N GLN A 221 -11.54 25.55 9.41
CA GLN A 221 -10.24 26.20 9.19
C GLN A 221 -9.11 25.67 10.08
N HIS A 222 -9.43 25.02 11.21
CA HIS A 222 -8.45 24.63 12.22
C HIS A 222 -8.15 23.13 12.30
N MET A 223 -9.00 22.27 11.72
CA MET A 223 -8.76 20.83 11.58
C MET A 223 -8.08 20.56 10.23
N VAL A 224 -6.76 20.74 10.18
CA VAL A 224 -5.93 20.58 8.97
C VAL A 224 -4.74 19.66 9.24
N GLY A 225 -4.26 18.98 8.20
CA GLY A 225 -3.16 18.01 8.28
C GLY A 225 -3.60 16.59 7.96
N THR A 226 -2.78 15.61 8.30
CA THR A 226 -3.05 14.18 8.09
C THR A 226 -3.55 13.53 9.38
N VAL A 227 -4.76 12.96 9.37
CA VAL A 227 -5.50 12.53 10.59
C VAL A 227 -4.67 11.67 11.54
N GLN A 228 -3.87 10.74 11.01
CA GLN A 228 -3.02 9.83 11.79
C GLN A 228 -1.95 10.56 12.63
N TYR A 229 -1.58 11.79 12.27
CA TYR A 229 -0.53 12.56 12.94
C TYR A 229 -1.11 13.73 13.74
N MET A 230 -2.43 13.96 13.65
CA MET A 230 -3.07 15.07 14.35
C MET A 230 -3.17 14.79 15.85
N ALA A 231 -2.85 15.81 16.65
CA ALA A 231 -3.01 15.74 18.09
C ALA A 231 -4.50 15.71 18.50
N PRO A 232 -4.85 15.13 19.66
CA PRO A 232 -6.21 15.08 20.19
C PRO A 232 -6.95 16.42 20.13
N GLU A 233 -6.31 17.51 20.51
CA GLU A 233 -6.90 18.84 20.52
C GLU A 233 -7.23 19.36 19.11
N VAL A 234 -6.44 19.00 18.10
CA VAL A 234 -6.68 19.36 16.69
C VAL A 234 -7.89 18.61 16.15
N LEU A 235 -7.98 17.33 16.47
CA LEU A 235 -9.11 16.45 16.14
C LEU A 235 -10.41 16.91 16.84
N MET A 236 -10.30 17.39 18.07
CA MET A 236 -11.39 18.04 18.82
C MET A 236 -11.69 19.48 18.36
N ARG A 237 -11.09 19.94 17.25
CA ARG A 237 -11.27 21.27 16.66
C ARG A 237 -10.92 22.42 17.62
N ARG A 238 -10.03 22.17 18.57
CA ARG A 238 -9.39 23.21 19.38
C ARG A 238 -8.22 23.79 18.58
N VAL A 239 -7.76 24.97 18.98
CA VAL A 239 -6.69 25.63 18.23
C VAL A 239 -5.36 24.90 18.44
N PRO A 240 -4.68 24.49 17.35
CA PRO A 240 -3.35 23.92 17.44
C PRO A 240 -2.34 24.96 17.93
N GLY A 241 -1.41 24.53 18.78
CA GLY A 241 -0.21 25.29 19.14
C GLY A 241 1.06 24.50 18.81
N TYR A 242 2.22 24.93 19.30
CA TYR A 242 3.49 24.21 19.14
C TYR A 242 3.41 22.75 19.60
N THR A 243 2.64 22.48 20.64
CA THR A 243 2.46 21.15 21.24
C THR A 243 1.74 20.15 20.31
N ALA A 244 1.01 20.63 19.29
CA ALA A 244 0.43 19.78 18.26
C ALA A 244 1.50 19.24 17.29
N ASP A 245 2.49 20.06 16.95
CA ASP A 245 3.65 19.63 16.16
C ASP A 245 4.51 18.62 16.94
N VAL A 246 4.66 18.81 18.26
CA VAL A 246 5.38 17.87 19.13
C VAL A 246 4.70 16.49 19.12
N TYR A 247 3.37 16.46 19.16
CA TYR A 247 2.60 15.22 19.03
C TYR A 247 2.88 14.52 17.68
N ALA A 248 2.76 15.26 16.58
CA ALA A 248 2.98 14.74 15.23
C ALA A 248 4.42 14.22 15.04
N PHE A 249 5.40 14.89 15.64
CA PHE A 249 6.78 14.42 15.72
C PHE A 249 6.90 13.11 16.49
N GLY A 250 6.21 12.95 17.61
CA GLY A 250 6.18 11.68 18.37
C GLY A 250 5.65 10.50 17.54
N ILE A 251 4.58 10.72 16.77
CA ILE A 251 4.03 9.70 15.85
C ILE A 251 5.04 9.37 14.74
N THR A 252 5.62 10.40 14.12
CA THR A 252 6.65 10.26 13.07
C THR A 252 7.88 9.52 13.60
N ALA A 253 8.30 9.80 14.83
CA ALA A 253 9.42 9.13 15.49
C ALA A 253 9.16 7.66 15.74
N CYS A 254 7.93 7.34 16.14
CA CYS A 254 7.49 5.96 16.33
C CYS A 254 7.54 5.18 15.01
N GLU A 255 6.95 5.72 13.95
CA GLU A 255 6.92 5.12 12.61
C GLU A 255 8.31 4.97 11.99
N ALA A 256 9.18 5.98 12.13
CA ALA A 256 10.55 5.90 11.65
C ALA A 256 11.36 4.81 12.37
N ALA A 257 11.08 4.58 13.66
CA ALA A 257 11.77 3.58 14.46
C ALA A 257 11.22 2.15 14.29
N THR A 258 9.92 2.00 14.03
CA THR A 258 9.28 0.68 13.84
C THR A 258 9.24 0.25 12.38
N GLY A 259 9.24 1.20 11.45
CA GLY A 259 8.94 0.96 10.04
C GLY A 259 7.49 0.53 9.79
N VAL A 260 6.60 0.75 10.77
CA VAL A 260 5.20 0.34 10.76
C VAL A 260 4.34 1.58 10.65
N MET A 261 3.37 1.56 9.73
CA MET A 261 2.40 2.65 9.57
C MET A 261 1.68 2.91 10.90
N PRO A 262 1.48 4.18 11.33
CA PRO A 262 0.81 4.48 12.58
C PRO A 262 -0.55 3.77 12.67
N TYR A 263 -0.79 3.13 13.81
CA TYR A 263 -2.02 2.42 14.18
C TYR A 263 -2.30 1.09 13.45
N SER A 264 -1.44 0.62 12.52
CA SER A 264 -1.63 -0.63 11.75
C SER A 264 -1.50 -1.93 12.55
N ASP A 265 -1.01 -1.83 13.77
CA ASP A 265 -0.74 -2.90 14.70
C ASP A 265 -1.83 -3.09 15.77
N ARG A 266 -2.54 -2.01 16.14
CA ARG A 266 -3.61 -2.02 17.13
C ARG A 266 -4.92 -2.63 16.63
N ALA A 267 -5.01 -2.94 15.34
CA ALA A 267 -6.03 -3.82 14.79
C ALA A 267 -6.06 -5.21 15.45
N ARG A 268 -5.01 -5.63 16.19
CA ARG A 268 -4.89 -6.99 16.77
C ARG A 268 -5.36 -7.17 18.23
N ASN A 269 -5.63 -6.11 19.02
CA ASN A 269 -5.78 -6.26 20.50
C ASN A 269 -6.91 -5.50 21.20
N VAL A 270 -7.81 -4.83 20.47
CA VAL A 270 -9.02 -4.26 21.06
C VAL A 270 -10.20 -4.65 20.17
N ALA A 271 -11.26 -5.24 20.73
CA ALA A 271 -12.47 -5.59 19.98
C ALA A 271 -13.18 -4.36 19.36
N LEU A 272 -12.84 -3.14 19.81
CA LEU A 272 -13.20 -1.86 19.17
C LEU A 272 -12.17 -1.36 18.15
N ALA A 273 -10.98 -1.96 18.07
CA ALA A 273 -9.92 -1.58 17.14
C ALA A 273 -9.87 -2.43 15.86
N HIS A 274 -10.67 -3.49 15.76
CA HIS A 274 -10.75 -4.31 14.54
C HIS A 274 -11.41 -3.59 13.34
N THR A 275 -11.98 -2.40 13.57
CA THR A 275 -12.51 -1.50 12.53
C THR A 275 -11.53 -0.39 12.15
N VAL A 276 -10.30 -0.38 12.67
CA VAL A 276 -9.46 0.84 12.70
C VAL A 276 -8.71 1.09 11.41
N LEU A 277 -8.40 0.06 10.62
CA LEU A 277 -7.66 0.26 9.38
C LEU A 277 -8.15 -0.52 8.16
N ASP A 278 -9.06 -1.49 8.34
CA ASP A 278 -9.53 -2.29 7.19
C ASP A 278 -10.94 -1.99 6.70
N MET A 279 -11.78 -1.32 7.48
CA MET A 279 -12.99 -0.67 6.97
C MET A 279 -13.19 0.58 7.77
N SER A 280 -13.16 1.72 7.08
CA SER A 280 -13.86 2.92 7.56
C SER A 280 -13.69 3.19 9.05
N TYR A 281 -12.50 3.61 9.47
CA TYR A 281 -12.57 4.92 10.06
C TYR A 281 -12.99 5.87 8.95
N ASN A 282 -14.25 6.32 8.99
CA ASN A 282 -14.44 7.69 8.54
C ASN A 282 -13.41 8.52 9.32
N GLU A 283 -12.79 9.53 8.71
CA GLU A 283 -11.76 10.34 9.38
C GLU A 283 -12.19 10.80 10.79
N ALA A 284 -13.50 10.88 11.05
CA ALA A 284 -14.07 11.24 12.34
C ALA A 284 -14.02 10.15 13.42
N ASP A 285 -14.04 8.86 13.06
CA ASP A 285 -13.96 7.76 14.03
C ASP A 285 -12.50 7.52 14.46
N LEU A 286 -11.53 7.63 13.54
CA LEU A 286 -10.10 7.64 13.89
C LEU A 286 -9.80 8.86 14.76
N ALA A 287 -10.34 10.01 14.37
CA ALA A 287 -10.25 11.22 15.17
C ALA A 287 -10.78 10.99 16.58
N LYS A 288 -11.96 10.35 16.71
CA LYS A 288 -12.59 10.04 18.00
C LYS A 288 -11.73 9.09 18.83
N ALA A 289 -11.16 8.04 18.27
CA ALA A 289 -10.36 7.11 19.07
C ALA A 289 -9.02 7.69 19.51
N ILE A 290 -8.37 8.49 18.68
CA ILE A 290 -7.16 9.22 19.07
C ILE A 290 -7.47 10.23 20.18
N ALA A 291 -8.55 10.99 19.98
CA ALA A 291 -8.90 12.12 20.82
C ALA A 291 -9.56 11.71 22.15
N SER A 292 -10.54 10.83 22.10
CA SER A 292 -11.38 10.45 23.24
C SER A 292 -10.96 9.12 23.87
N GLU A 293 -10.51 8.15 23.06
CA GLU A 293 -10.16 6.80 23.54
C GLU A 293 -8.64 6.62 23.76
N HIS A 294 -7.86 7.69 23.53
CA HIS A 294 -6.42 7.74 23.77
C HIS A 294 -5.64 6.68 22.98
N LEU A 295 -6.10 6.36 21.76
CA LEU A 295 -5.42 5.48 20.83
C LEU A 295 -4.01 6.01 20.51
N ARG A 296 -2.98 5.15 20.55
CA ARG A 296 -1.58 5.48 20.25
C ARG A 296 -0.93 4.35 19.43
N PRO A 297 0.07 4.62 18.57
CA PRO A 297 0.84 3.56 17.88
C PRO A 297 1.59 2.61 18.82
N VAL A 298 2.09 1.45 18.33
CA VAL A 298 3.00 0.58 19.11
C VAL A 298 4.38 1.20 19.17
N LEU A 299 4.93 1.22 20.38
CA LEU A 299 6.26 1.74 20.64
C LEU A 299 7.35 0.81 20.10
N PRO A 300 8.54 1.35 19.74
CA PRO A 300 9.69 0.54 19.37
C PRO A 300 10.03 -0.50 20.44
N VAL A 301 10.27 -1.75 20.01
CA VAL A 301 10.68 -2.87 20.87
C VAL A 301 12.07 -3.34 20.43
N ALA A 302 12.91 -3.76 21.37
CA ALA A 302 14.22 -4.33 21.07
C ALA A 302 14.05 -5.72 20.39
N ALA A 303 13.98 -5.77 19.06
CA ALA A 303 13.99 -7.01 18.31
C ALA A 303 15.43 -7.54 18.20
N GLY A 304 15.65 -8.81 18.53
CA GLY A 304 16.95 -9.44 18.76
C GLY A 304 17.88 -9.65 17.55
N ALA A 305 17.83 -8.80 16.53
CA ALA A 305 18.67 -8.90 15.32
C ALA A 305 19.67 -7.75 15.13
N ASP A 306 19.48 -6.63 15.83
CA ASP A 306 20.49 -5.57 15.91
C ASP A 306 21.03 -5.50 17.34
N ASN A 307 22.34 -5.41 17.52
CA ASN A 307 23.03 -5.23 18.81
C ASN A 307 22.72 -3.86 19.45
N VAL A 308 21.44 -3.47 19.52
CA VAL A 308 21.01 -2.17 20.03
C VAL A 308 20.70 -2.34 21.50
N ASN A 309 21.37 -1.52 22.31
CA ASN A 309 21.15 -1.48 23.74
C ASN A 309 19.69 -1.12 24.05
N ALA A 310 19.02 -1.98 24.82
CA ALA A 310 17.65 -1.77 25.28
C ALA A 310 17.43 -0.37 25.87
N ALA A 311 18.43 0.22 26.51
CA ALA A 311 18.36 1.58 27.06
C ALA A 311 18.08 2.67 26.01
N VAL A 312 18.59 2.53 24.79
CA VAL A 312 18.35 3.49 23.69
C VAL A 312 16.92 3.36 23.19
N VAL A 313 16.43 2.13 23.04
CA VAL A 313 15.05 1.83 22.62
C VAL A 313 14.07 2.34 23.69
N ASP A 314 14.30 2.00 24.95
CA ASP A 314 13.49 2.45 26.09
C ASP A 314 13.51 3.97 26.25
N GLY A 315 14.66 4.58 25.95
CA GLY A 315 14.83 6.02 25.96
C GLY A 315 14.06 6.72 24.86
N LEU A 316 14.08 6.19 23.62
CA LEU A 316 13.25 6.72 22.54
C LEU A 316 11.76 6.51 22.84
N SER A 317 11.38 5.34 23.34
CA SER A 317 9.99 5.04 23.71
C SER A 317 9.46 6.00 24.77
N ARG A 318 10.27 6.35 25.79
CA ARG A 318 9.92 7.38 26.78
C ARG A 318 9.78 8.77 26.16
N LEU A 319 10.67 9.13 25.23
CA LEU A 319 10.58 10.41 24.53
C LEU A 319 9.30 10.50 23.70
N VAL A 320 9.00 9.48 22.89
CA VAL A 320 7.75 9.39 22.11
C VAL A 320 6.53 9.48 23.03
N GLN A 321 6.57 8.80 24.18
CA GLN A 321 5.51 8.87 25.18
C GLN A 321 5.25 10.27 25.74
N ASN A 322 6.33 11.03 25.98
CA ASN A 322 6.21 12.42 26.42
C ASN A 322 5.67 13.31 25.29
N CYS A 323 6.11 13.08 24.04
CA CYS A 323 5.67 13.87 22.89
C CYS A 323 4.16 13.73 22.61
N TRP A 324 3.57 12.56 22.83
CA TRP A 324 2.15 12.32 22.57
C TRP A 324 1.25 12.32 23.82
N ALA A 325 1.72 12.99 24.89
CA ALA A 325 0.97 13.11 26.14
C ALA A 325 -0.46 13.64 25.88
N PRO A 326 -1.50 13.10 26.54
CA PRO A 326 -2.87 13.52 26.30
C PRO A 326 -3.09 15.02 26.50
N ASP A 327 -2.54 15.56 27.60
CA ASP A 327 -2.53 17.00 27.86
C ASP A 327 -1.39 17.67 27.06
N PRO A 328 -1.69 18.68 26.23
CA PRO A 328 -0.67 19.45 25.53
C PRO A 328 0.36 20.09 26.46
N ASP A 329 0.00 20.48 27.68
CA ASP A 329 0.90 21.17 28.62
C ASP A 329 1.99 20.24 29.19
N PHE A 330 1.81 18.92 29.10
CA PHE A 330 2.82 17.94 29.49
C PHE A 330 3.75 17.53 28.34
N ARG A 331 3.48 17.99 27.11
CA ARG A 331 4.35 17.70 25.97
C ARG A 331 5.60 18.60 26.04
N PRO A 332 6.80 18.05 25.78
CA PRO A 332 8.03 18.82 25.81
C PRO A 332 8.08 19.86 24.69
N GLU A 333 8.81 20.96 24.88
CA GLU A 333 9.21 21.81 23.76
C GLU A 333 10.28 21.11 22.91
N PHE A 334 10.42 21.49 21.63
CA PHE A 334 11.42 20.86 20.76
C PHE A 334 12.86 21.00 21.29
N ALA A 335 13.18 22.07 22.04
CA ALA A 335 14.48 22.18 22.73
C ALA A 335 14.71 21.06 23.76
N ASN A 336 13.67 20.62 24.46
CA ASN A 336 13.74 19.47 25.37
C ASN A 336 13.77 18.14 24.60
N VAL A 337 13.09 18.05 23.46
CA VAL A 337 13.16 16.89 22.56
C VAL A 337 14.57 16.71 22.02
N GLU A 338 15.21 17.79 21.55
CA GLU A 338 16.62 17.78 21.10
C GLU A 338 17.56 17.34 22.22
N PHE A 339 17.40 17.89 23.43
CA PHE A 339 18.18 17.49 24.59
C PHE A 339 18.03 15.99 24.92
N ALA A 340 16.81 15.47 24.84
CA ALA A 340 16.55 14.05 25.05
C ALA A 340 17.18 13.19 23.95
N LEU A 341 17.06 13.57 22.68
CA LEU A 341 17.68 12.87 21.56
C LEU A 341 19.22 12.88 21.66
N ASP A 342 19.83 14.01 22.05
CA ASP A 342 21.26 14.12 22.28
C ASP A 342 21.73 13.16 23.39
N ALA A 343 20.96 13.03 24.47
CA ALA A 343 21.24 12.06 25.52
C ALA A 343 21.15 10.61 25.00
N LEU A 344 20.20 10.29 24.11
CA LEU A 344 20.12 8.99 23.45
C LEU A 344 21.31 8.72 22.53
N VAL A 345 21.80 9.73 21.82
CA VAL A 345 23.03 9.62 21.00
C VAL A 345 24.24 9.30 21.87
N VAL A 346 24.39 9.95 23.02
CA VAL A 346 25.47 9.64 23.97
C VAL A 346 25.37 8.19 24.46
N GLN A 347 24.17 7.73 24.82
CA GLN A 347 23.94 6.35 25.23
C GLN A 347 24.23 5.36 24.10
N TYR A 348 23.82 5.68 22.87
CA TYR A 348 24.07 4.87 21.69
C TYR A 348 25.57 4.73 21.42
N ARG A 349 26.32 5.84 21.45
CA ARG A 349 27.78 5.85 21.29
C ARG A 349 28.47 4.99 22.34
N ALA A 350 28.10 5.16 23.61
CA ALA A 350 28.65 4.39 24.71
C ALA A 350 28.38 2.88 24.54
N ALA A 351 27.17 2.51 24.12
CA ALA A 351 26.79 1.12 23.87
C ALA A 351 27.54 0.45 22.71
N HIS A 352 27.99 1.23 21.73
CA HIS A 352 28.66 0.73 20.52
C HIS A 352 30.18 1.02 20.53
N ALA A 353 30.75 1.38 21.70
CA ALA A 353 32.16 1.73 21.85
C ALA A 353 32.67 2.79 20.86
N MET A 354 31.80 3.73 20.48
CA MET A 354 32.14 4.87 19.61
C MET A 354 32.81 5.98 20.43
N ALA A 355 33.65 6.80 19.78
CA ALA A 355 34.22 7.97 20.45
C ALA A 355 33.10 9.01 20.78
N PRO A 356 33.22 9.77 21.88
CA PRO A 356 32.16 10.69 22.33
C PRO A 356 31.73 11.73 21.29
N ASP A 357 32.64 12.14 20.41
CA ASP A 357 32.48 13.13 19.35
C ASP A 357 32.32 12.52 17.96
N GLN A 358 32.39 11.19 17.83
CA GLN A 358 32.24 10.51 16.54
C GLN A 358 30.86 10.81 15.93
N PRO A 359 30.77 11.34 14.70
CA PRO A 359 29.50 11.65 14.07
C PRO A 359 28.65 10.40 13.92
N LEU A 360 27.33 10.56 14.07
CA LEU A 360 26.43 9.50 13.69
C LEU A 360 26.31 9.49 12.17
N GLU A 361 26.67 8.38 11.54
CA GLU A 361 26.47 8.17 10.11
C GLU A 361 25.06 7.64 9.88
N PRO A 362 24.23 8.31 9.07
CA PRO A 362 22.92 7.76 8.68
C PRO A 362 23.15 6.58 7.72
N VAL A 363 23.58 5.44 8.26
CA VAL A 363 23.84 4.24 7.48
C VAL A 363 22.50 3.61 7.11
N TRP A 364 22.19 3.68 5.82
CA TRP A 364 21.15 2.85 5.20
C TRP A 364 21.62 1.40 5.25
N ARG A 365 20.96 0.57 6.06
CA ARG A 365 21.15 -0.87 5.94
C ARG A 365 20.21 -1.34 4.83
N PRO A 366 20.73 -2.07 3.81
CA PRO A 366 19.89 -3.00 3.09
C PRO A 366 19.17 -3.90 4.12
N PRO A 367 17.99 -4.44 3.81
CA PRO A 367 17.32 -5.38 4.69
C PRO A 367 18.31 -6.49 5.13
N SER A 368 18.16 -6.99 6.36
CA SER A 368 19.22 -7.76 7.02
C SER A 368 19.72 -8.93 6.17
N SER A 369 21.04 -9.08 6.05
CA SER A 369 21.71 -10.07 5.18
C SER A 369 21.33 -11.53 5.45
N LYS A 370 20.66 -11.84 6.56
CA LYS A 370 20.10 -13.17 6.81
C LYS A 370 18.71 -13.33 6.19
N ARG A 371 17.85 -12.30 6.26
CA ARG A 371 16.55 -12.30 5.59
C ARG A 371 16.66 -12.05 4.10
N ASP A 372 17.63 -11.27 3.63
CA ASP A 372 17.94 -11.13 2.20
C ASP A 372 18.76 -12.29 1.68
N ALA A 373 19.61 -12.96 2.48
CA ALA A 373 20.10 -14.27 2.05
C ALA A 373 18.94 -15.25 1.92
N ASP A 374 17.98 -15.26 2.84
CA ASP A 374 16.82 -16.16 2.75
C ASP A 374 15.80 -15.72 1.68
N ALA A 375 15.62 -14.43 1.43
CA ALA A 375 14.67 -13.85 0.47
C ALA A 375 15.27 -13.72 -0.92
N ALA A 376 16.55 -13.36 -1.06
CA ALA A 376 17.29 -13.42 -2.31
C ALA A 376 17.74 -14.84 -2.63
N ALA A 377 17.96 -15.75 -1.67
CA ALA A 377 18.03 -17.18 -1.99
C ALA A 377 16.66 -17.75 -2.30
N ALA A 378 15.55 -17.28 -1.69
CA ALA A 378 14.22 -17.66 -2.12
C ALA A 378 13.86 -17.08 -3.50
N GLU A 379 14.27 -15.86 -3.82
CA GLU A 379 14.05 -15.17 -5.09
C GLU A 379 15.00 -15.68 -6.17
N ALA A 380 16.27 -15.99 -5.85
CA ALA A 380 17.21 -16.64 -6.75
C ALA A 380 16.89 -18.12 -6.95
N ALA A 381 16.51 -18.86 -5.89
CA ALA A 381 15.97 -20.20 -6.03
C ALA A 381 14.67 -20.16 -6.84
N ALA A 382 13.76 -19.21 -6.59
CA ALA A 382 12.55 -19.03 -7.39
C ALA A 382 12.86 -18.62 -8.84
N ALA A 383 13.90 -17.81 -9.10
CA ALA A 383 14.28 -17.41 -10.45
C ALA A 383 14.97 -18.55 -11.23
N ASP A 384 15.71 -19.43 -10.55
CA ASP A 384 16.27 -20.65 -11.14
C ASP A 384 15.20 -21.73 -11.31
N LEU A 385 14.27 -21.85 -10.35
CA LEU A 385 13.08 -22.71 -10.45
C LEU A 385 12.16 -22.23 -11.59
N ALA A 386 11.92 -20.93 -11.73
CA ALA A 386 10.96 -20.37 -12.69
C ALA A 386 11.43 -20.44 -14.15
N ARG A 387 12.72 -20.72 -14.42
CA ARG A 387 13.24 -20.93 -15.77
C ARG A 387 12.89 -22.34 -16.23
N HIS A 388 11.71 -22.48 -16.82
CA HIS A 388 11.30 -23.70 -17.52
C HIS A 388 11.11 -23.43 -19.01
N GLU A 389 11.82 -24.19 -19.85
CA GLU A 389 11.65 -24.15 -21.30
C GLU A 389 10.50 -25.06 -21.70
N TRP A 390 9.39 -24.46 -22.10
CA TRP A 390 8.24 -25.19 -22.63
C TRP A 390 8.52 -25.66 -24.07
N PRO A 391 8.10 -26.88 -24.45
CA PRO A 391 8.29 -27.37 -25.81
C PRO A 391 7.72 -26.39 -26.85
N ASP A 392 8.50 -26.07 -27.88
CA ASP A 392 8.02 -25.28 -29.02
C ASP A 392 6.91 -26.07 -29.73
N PRO A 393 5.70 -25.50 -29.92
CA PRO A 393 4.63 -26.14 -30.67
C PRO A 393 5.01 -26.49 -32.13
N GLY A 394 6.12 -25.96 -32.64
CA GLY A 394 6.69 -26.31 -33.94
C GLY A 394 5.91 -25.70 -35.12
N PRO A 395 6.30 -26.05 -36.37
CA PRO A 395 5.73 -25.44 -37.57
C PRO A 395 4.32 -25.94 -37.92
N GLU A 396 3.90 -27.10 -37.39
CA GLU A 396 2.53 -27.62 -37.54
C GLU A 396 1.59 -27.02 -36.49
N ARG A 397 1.37 -25.69 -36.55
CA ARG A 397 0.29 -25.02 -35.80
C ARG A 397 -1.06 -25.46 -36.37
N ARG A 398 -1.50 -26.67 -36.02
CA ARG A 398 -2.86 -27.14 -36.30
C ARG A 398 -3.77 -26.41 -35.33
N TYR A 399 -4.36 -25.31 -35.78
CA TYR A 399 -5.56 -24.78 -35.15
C TYR A 399 -6.68 -25.78 -35.44
N PRO A 400 -7.34 -26.37 -34.43
CA PRO A 400 -8.48 -27.25 -34.66
C PRO A 400 -9.45 -26.63 -35.67
N SER A 401 -9.55 -27.22 -36.85
CA SER A 401 -10.39 -26.76 -37.95
C SER A 401 -11.89 -26.99 -37.69
N GLN A 402 -12.32 -26.98 -36.43
CA GLN A 402 -13.69 -27.19 -35.95
C GLN A 402 -14.14 -26.15 -34.92
N PHE A 403 -13.40 -25.06 -34.74
CA PHE A 403 -13.87 -23.96 -33.91
C PHE A 403 -15.09 -23.29 -34.54
N PRO A 404 -16.09 -22.84 -33.75
CA PRO A 404 -17.19 -22.05 -34.28
C PRO A 404 -16.60 -20.83 -35.00
N PRO A 405 -17.13 -20.45 -36.18
CA PRO A 405 -16.53 -19.38 -36.95
C PRO A 405 -16.52 -18.11 -36.09
N MET A 406 -15.33 -17.59 -35.79
CA MET A 406 -15.17 -16.17 -35.50
C MET A 406 -15.86 -15.46 -36.67
N ARG A 407 -16.98 -14.79 -36.41
CA ARG A 407 -17.71 -14.02 -37.43
C ARG A 407 -16.83 -12.85 -37.83
N THR A 408 -15.86 -13.09 -38.70
CA THR A 408 -15.06 -12.06 -39.34
C THR A 408 -16.00 -11.30 -40.27
N THR A 409 -16.03 -9.99 -40.06
CA THR A 409 -16.75 -8.99 -40.83
C THR A 409 -16.47 -9.12 -42.33
N THR A 410 -17.33 -9.81 -43.08
CA THR A 410 -17.76 -9.47 -44.45
C THR A 410 -18.58 -10.62 -45.05
N ALA A 411 -19.89 -10.64 -44.81
CA ALA A 411 -20.91 -11.10 -45.76
C ALA A 411 -22.31 -10.98 -45.14
N ALA A 412 -23.21 -10.28 -45.83
CA ALA A 412 -24.65 -10.24 -45.57
C ALA A 412 -25.37 -10.65 -46.88
N PRO A 413 -26.68 -10.98 -46.90
CA PRO A 413 -27.66 -10.84 -45.81
C PRO A 413 -28.62 -12.04 -45.60
N ALA A 414 -29.10 -12.23 -44.37
CA ALA A 414 -30.43 -12.80 -44.09
C ALA A 414 -30.97 -12.22 -42.78
N ALA A 415 -32.22 -11.75 -42.83
CA ALA A 415 -32.86 -10.90 -41.85
C ALA A 415 -33.03 -11.56 -40.47
N ALA A 416 -32.31 -11.03 -39.47
CA ALA A 416 -32.60 -11.05 -38.01
C ALA A 416 -31.38 -10.61 -37.16
N ALA A 417 -30.23 -10.29 -37.75
CA ALA A 417 -29.01 -9.95 -37.01
C ALA A 417 -28.74 -8.43 -37.01
N ALA A 418 -29.03 -7.75 -35.90
CA ALA A 418 -28.57 -6.38 -35.66
C ALA A 418 -28.34 -6.11 -34.16
N ALA A 419 -27.41 -6.84 -33.57
CA ALA A 419 -26.52 -6.31 -32.53
C ALA A 419 -25.12 -6.81 -32.91
N ALA A 420 -24.31 -5.96 -33.51
CA ALA A 420 -22.93 -6.30 -33.86
C ALA A 420 -22.18 -6.60 -32.56
N ALA A 421 -21.66 -7.83 -32.40
CA ALA A 421 -20.87 -8.21 -31.23
C ALA A 421 -19.58 -7.37 -31.21
N VAL A 422 -19.51 -6.45 -30.25
CA VAL A 422 -18.29 -5.68 -29.96
C VAL A 422 -17.24 -6.69 -29.47
N PRO A 423 -15.99 -6.65 -29.96
CA PRO A 423 -14.92 -7.48 -29.42
C PRO A 423 -14.85 -7.33 -27.90
N ARG A 424 -14.91 -8.43 -27.15
CA ARG A 424 -14.78 -8.39 -25.69
C ARG A 424 -13.36 -7.93 -25.34
N THR A 425 -13.26 -6.91 -24.48
CA THR A 425 -11.99 -6.46 -23.93
C THR A 425 -11.88 -6.94 -22.50
N LEU A 426 -10.70 -7.39 -22.09
CA LEU A 426 -10.43 -7.77 -20.70
C LEU A 426 -9.72 -6.61 -19.98
N ASN A 427 -10.42 -5.97 -19.04
CA ASN A 427 -9.82 -5.01 -18.13
C ASN A 427 -9.91 -5.52 -16.68
N ALA A 428 -8.78 -5.93 -16.12
CA ALA A 428 -8.71 -6.48 -14.78
C ALA A 428 -7.90 -5.60 -13.84
N GLY A 429 -8.31 -5.59 -12.57
CA GLY A 429 -7.62 -4.95 -11.45
C GLY A 429 -7.41 -5.94 -10.33
N VAL A 430 -6.35 -5.74 -9.56
CA VAL A 430 -5.87 -6.70 -8.57
C VAL A 430 -5.62 -6.01 -7.24
N PHE A 431 -5.92 -6.71 -6.15
CA PHE A 431 -5.53 -6.35 -4.80
C PHE A 431 -4.93 -7.59 -4.12
N SER A 432 -3.76 -7.43 -3.50
CA SER A 432 -3.08 -8.49 -2.75
C SER A 432 -2.53 -7.94 -1.44
N THR A 433 -2.69 -8.68 -0.35
CA THR A 433 -2.15 -8.34 0.98
C THR A 433 -1.95 -9.58 1.84
N CYS A 434 -0.97 -9.55 2.75
CA CYS A 434 -0.78 -10.62 3.71
C CYS A 434 -1.95 -10.68 4.71
N GLY A 435 -2.23 -11.89 5.20
CA GLY A 435 -3.24 -12.18 6.22
C GLY A 435 -2.85 -11.79 7.66
N ALA A 436 -3.75 -12.10 8.60
CA ALA A 436 -3.61 -11.72 10.01
C ALA A 436 -2.85 -12.73 10.90
N ARG A 437 -2.35 -13.85 10.37
CA ARG A 437 -1.48 -14.79 11.13
C ARG A 437 -0.09 -14.10 11.34
N GLY A 438 0.96 -14.81 11.75
CA GLY A 438 2.17 -14.24 12.36
C GLY A 438 3.09 -13.40 11.43
N PRO A 439 4.41 -13.65 11.39
CA PRO A 439 5.32 -13.01 10.43
C PRO A 439 5.09 -13.55 9.00
N ASP A 440 3.85 -13.45 8.51
CA ASP A 440 3.41 -14.10 7.28
C ASP A 440 4.01 -13.41 6.07
N LYS A 441 4.61 -14.23 5.20
CA LYS A 441 5.05 -13.82 3.88
C LYS A 441 3.85 -13.90 2.93
N MET A 442 3.81 -13.04 1.92
CA MET A 442 2.85 -13.16 0.82
C MET A 442 3.16 -14.44 0.03
N GLU A 443 2.39 -15.50 0.25
CA GLU A 443 2.53 -16.77 -0.47
C GLU A 443 1.72 -16.75 -1.78
N ASP A 444 0.61 -16.01 -1.85
CA ASP A 444 -0.19 -15.95 -3.07
C ASP A 444 0.50 -15.24 -4.22
N ARG A 445 0.12 -15.62 -5.43
CA ARG A 445 0.45 -14.94 -6.68
C ARG A 445 -0.78 -14.79 -7.55
N HIS A 446 -0.67 -13.92 -8.55
CA HIS A 446 -1.69 -13.76 -9.57
C HIS A 446 -1.05 -13.55 -10.94
N VAL A 447 -1.83 -13.76 -11.99
CA VAL A 447 -1.43 -13.46 -13.36
C VAL A 447 -2.60 -12.85 -14.11
N VAL A 448 -2.32 -11.81 -14.91
CA VAL A 448 -3.27 -11.22 -15.85
C VAL A 448 -2.56 -11.08 -17.20
N VAL A 449 -2.85 -11.97 -18.14
CA VAL A 449 -2.32 -11.92 -19.50
C VAL A 449 -3.41 -11.40 -20.43
N ARG A 450 -3.21 -10.17 -20.92
CA ARG A 450 -4.05 -9.61 -21.98
C ARG A 450 -3.45 -10.02 -23.32
N ALA A 451 -4.23 -10.69 -24.17
CA ALA A 451 -3.77 -11.28 -25.43
C ALA A 451 -2.67 -12.32 -25.20
N LEU A 452 -3.09 -13.56 -24.95
CA LEU A 452 -2.19 -14.70 -24.81
C LEU A 452 -1.45 -14.92 -26.14
N ASN A 453 -0.12 -14.87 -26.10
CA ASN A 453 0.70 -15.02 -27.29
C ASN A 453 0.35 -16.33 -28.03
N ASP A 454 0.35 -16.29 -29.36
CA ASP A 454 0.03 -17.41 -30.25
C ASP A 454 -1.41 -17.98 -30.20
N ILE A 455 -2.26 -17.49 -29.28
CA ILE A 455 -3.69 -17.82 -29.20
C ILE A 455 -4.53 -16.55 -29.39
N GLU A 456 -4.96 -16.32 -30.63
CA GLU A 456 -5.70 -15.11 -31.01
C GLU A 456 -7.02 -14.96 -30.21
N GLY A 457 -7.21 -13.77 -29.64
CA GLY A 457 -8.42 -13.42 -28.88
C GLY A 457 -8.54 -14.09 -27.51
N ALA A 458 -7.50 -14.75 -27.01
CA ALA A 458 -7.48 -15.35 -25.68
C ALA A 458 -6.91 -14.38 -24.62
N HIS A 459 -7.55 -14.36 -23.46
CA HIS A 459 -7.07 -13.65 -22.28
C HIS A 459 -7.06 -14.58 -21.08
N LEU A 460 -6.04 -14.48 -20.23
CA LEU A 460 -5.85 -15.35 -19.08
C LEU A 460 -5.84 -14.54 -17.79
N VAL A 461 -6.57 -14.99 -16.78
CA VAL A 461 -6.51 -14.47 -15.41
C VAL A 461 -6.31 -15.64 -14.47
N GLY A 462 -5.43 -15.54 -13.48
CA GLY A 462 -5.26 -16.60 -12.48
C GLY A 462 -4.90 -16.08 -11.11
N VAL A 463 -5.30 -16.82 -10.08
CA VAL A 463 -4.95 -16.64 -8.67
C VAL A 463 -4.37 -17.96 -8.16
N PHE A 464 -3.26 -17.87 -7.45
CA PHE A 464 -2.52 -18.99 -6.90
C PHE A 464 -2.28 -18.72 -5.42
N ASP A 465 -2.93 -19.47 -4.54
CA ASP A 465 -2.79 -19.32 -3.09
C ASP A 465 -1.75 -20.30 -2.59
N GLY A 466 -0.62 -19.79 -2.08
CA GLY A 466 0.52 -20.61 -1.71
C GLY A 466 0.40 -21.14 -0.29
N HIS A 467 0.83 -22.39 -0.07
CA HIS A 467 0.92 -22.95 1.27
C HIS A 467 2.19 -23.77 1.45
N ARG A 468 2.70 -23.80 2.68
CA ARG A 468 3.97 -24.46 3.04
C ARG A 468 5.17 -23.83 2.28
N GLY A 469 5.00 -22.59 1.81
CA GLY A 469 5.97 -21.81 1.05
C GLY A 469 5.41 -21.25 -0.26
N ALA A 470 5.94 -20.11 -0.69
CA ALA A 470 5.49 -19.39 -1.89
C ALA A 470 6.01 -19.99 -3.22
N GLU A 471 6.92 -20.96 -3.18
CA GLU A 471 7.69 -21.40 -4.36
C GLU A 471 6.79 -22.01 -5.46
N CYS A 472 5.74 -22.75 -5.08
CA CYS A 472 4.83 -23.36 -6.04
C CYS A 472 3.96 -22.31 -6.75
N ALA A 473 3.38 -21.37 -5.98
CA ALA A 473 2.60 -20.26 -6.53
C ALA A 473 3.46 -19.33 -7.42
N GLU A 474 4.70 -19.06 -7.01
CA GLU A 474 5.69 -18.31 -7.79
C GLU A 474 6.02 -19.02 -9.13
N PHE A 475 6.21 -20.34 -9.11
CA PHE A 475 6.44 -21.09 -10.35
C PHE A 475 5.20 -21.11 -11.25
N ALA A 476 4.03 -21.37 -10.67
CA ALA A 476 2.78 -21.54 -11.41
C ALA A 476 2.35 -20.26 -12.14
N HIS A 477 2.34 -19.10 -11.46
CA HIS A 477 1.88 -17.85 -12.10
C HIS A 477 2.78 -17.40 -13.26
N ARG A 478 4.09 -17.74 -13.22
CA ARG A 478 5.03 -17.44 -14.31
C ARG A 478 4.89 -18.39 -15.50
N ASN A 479 4.51 -19.65 -15.26
CA ASN A 479 4.59 -20.72 -16.25
C ASN A 479 3.25 -21.13 -16.86
N ILE A 480 2.12 -20.88 -16.19
CA ILE A 480 0.81 -21.38 -16.66
C ILE A 480 0.44 -20.91 -18.07
N ALA A 481 0.75 -19.66 -18.42
CA ALA A 481 0.44 -19.09 -19.72
C ALA A 481 1.27 -19.76 -20.83
N ALA A 482 2.56 -19.98 -20.58
CA ALA A 482 3.45 -20.66 -21.51
C ALA A 482 3.11 -22.15 -21.64
N ALA A 483 2.78 -22.82 -20.54
CA ALA A 483 2.30 -24.20 -20.52
C ALA A 483 1.06 -24.37 -21.39
N LEU A 484 0.04 -23.53 -21.19
CA LEU A 484 -1.19 -23.53 -21.98
C LEU A 484 -0.89 -23.32 -23.47
N THR A 485 -0.03 -22.36 -23.80
CA THR A 485 0.36 -22.07 -25.19
C THR A 485 1.05 -23.29 -25.84
N SER A 486 1.91 -23.98 -25.09
CA SER A 486 2.65 -25.16 -25.59
C SER A 486 1.77 -26.39 -25.84
N CYS A 487 0.71 -26.58 -25.05
CA CYS A 487 -0.21 -27.71 -25.21
C CYS A 487 -1.44 -27.37 -26.07
N TRP A 488 -1.71 -26.09 -26.34
CA TRP A 488 -2.92 -25.62 -27.01
C TRP A 488 -3.25 -26.38 -28.29
N HIS A 489 -2.26 -26.53 -29.18
CA HIS A 489 -2.43 -27.16 -30.50
C HIS A 489 -2.62 -28.68 -30.44
N ARG A 490 -2.42 -29.32 -29.29
CA ARG A 490 -2.58 -30.76 -29.11
C ARG A 490 -4.02 -31.15 -28.78
N HIS A 491 -4.85 -30.18 -28.43
CA HIS A 491 -6.23 -30.40 -28.01
C HIS A 491 -7.23 -29.70 -28.94
N ALA A 492 -8.38 -30.34 -29.14
CA ALA A 492 -9.51 -29.71 -29.81
C ALA A 492 -10.39 -28.91 -28.85
N ASP A 493 -10.35 -29.24 -27.56
CA ASP A 493 -11.15 -28.63 -26.50
C ASP A 493 -10.24 -27.80 -25.57
N PRO A 494 -10.49 -26.48 -25.41
CA PRO A 494 -9.76 -25.63 -24.45
C PRO A 494 -9.74 -26.18 -23.02
N LYS A 495 -10.75 -26.96 -22.61
CA LYS A 495 -10.79 -27.59 -21.27
C LYS A 495 -9.66 -28.59 -21.10
N GLU A 496 -9.40 -29.42 -22.12
CA GLU A 496 -8.33 -30.41 -22.08
C GLU A 496 -6.95 -29.75 -22.13
N ALA A 497 -6.81 -28.64 -22.87
CA ALA A 497 -5.59 -27.84 -22.85
C ALA A 497 -5.31 -27.22 -21.47
N LEU A 498 -6.35 -26.68 -20.79
CA LEU A 498 -6.22 -26.17 -19.43
C LEU A 498 -5.87 -27.28 -18.42
N ARG A 499 -6.51 -28.45 -18.50
CA ARG A 499 -6.17 -29.61 -17.67
C ARG A 499 -4.72 -30.01 -17.86
N GLU A 500 -4.27 -30.16 -19.11
CA GLU A 500 -2.89 -30.52 -19.39
C GLU A 500 -1.91 -29.44 -18.89
N ALA A 501 -2.24 -28.15 -19.04
CA ALA A 501 -1.38 -27.06 -18.57
C ALA A 501 -1.15 -27.14 -17.04
N PHE A 502 -2.19 -27.41 -16.25
CA PHE A 502 -2.07 -27.58 -14.79
C PHE A 502 -1.18 -28.78 -14.44
N VAL A 503 -1.43 -29.94 -15.04
CA VAL A 503 -0.66 -31.16 -14.79
C VAL A 503 0.80 -31.00 -15.23
N ALA A 504 1.05 -30.30 -16.33
CA ALA A 504 2.40 -30.07 -16.83
C ALA A 504 3.17 -29.07 -15.94
N VAL A 505 2.52 -28.00 -15.47
CA VAL A 505 3.12 -27.04 -14.53
C VAL A 505 3.45 -27.74 -13.21
N ASP A 506 2.56 -28.60 -12.70
CA ASP A 506 2.81 -29.41 -11.50
C ASP A 506 4.05 -30.29 -11.66
N ALA A 507 4.08 -31.09 -12.73
CA ALA A 507 5.19 -32.01 -12.99
C ALA A 507 6.53 -31.26 -13.16
N ALA A 508 6.52 -30.14 -13.87
CA ALA A 508 7.69 -29.30 -14.06
C ALA A 508 8.19 -28.69 -12.73
N PHE A 509 7.27 -28.19 -11.90
CA PHE A 509 7.61 -27.66 -10.57
C PHE A 509 8.20 -28.74 -9.66
N VAL A 510 7.55 -29.90 -9.55
CA VAL A 510 8.01 -31.01 -8.70
C VAL A 510 9.40 -31.46 -9.11
N ALA A 511 9.68 -31.57 -10.41
CA ALA A 511 11.00 -31.92 -10.92
C ALA A 511 12.06 -30.84 -10.65
N ALA A 512 11.74 -29.57 -10.91
CA ALA A 512 12.63 -28.43 -10.66
C ALA A 512 12.95 -28.28 -9.17
N PHE A 513 11.96 -28.44 -8.29
CA PHE A 513 12.12 -28.30 -6.83
C PHE A 513 12.90 -29.46 -6.23
N ALA A 514 12.68 -30.70 -6.70
CA ALA A 514 13.50 -31.84 -6.31
C ALA A 514 14.97 -31.65 -6.70
N THR A 515 15.23 -31.11 -7.89
CA THR A 515 16.59 -30.82 -8.39
C THR A 515 17.26 -29.73 -7.54
N ALA A 516 16.54 -28.65 -7.24
CA ALA A 516 17.03 -27.56 -6.39
C ALA A 516 17.34 -28.04 -4.95
N GLN A 517 16.52 -28.92 -4.37
CA GLN A 517 16.79 -29.51 -3.05
C GLN A 517 18.07 -30.36 -3.04
N ILE A 518 18.30 -31.17 -4.07
CA ILE A 518 19.52 -31.99 -4.20
C ILE A 518 20.75 -31.08 -4.33
N ALA A 519 20.67 -30.04 -5.16
CA ALA A 519 21.76 -29.08 -5.34
C ALA A 519 22.10 -28.33 -4.04
N ALA A 520 21.09 -27.91 -3.28
CA ALA A 520 21.26 -27.25 -1.99
C ALA A 520 21.91 -28.17 -0.93
N GLN A 521 21.60 -29.48 -0.96
CA GLN A 521 22.24 -30.47 -0.08
C GLN A 521 23.69 -30.77 -0.49
N GLY A 522 23.99 -30.76 -1.80
CA GLY A 522 25.35 -30.97 -2.32
C GLY A 522 26.30 -29.80 -2.07
N ALA A 523 25.79 -28.56 -2.03
CA ALA A 523 26.59 -27.36 -1.75
C ALA A 523 26.96 -27.19 -0.26
N ALA A 524 26.30 -27.93 0.65
CA ALA A 524 26.52 -27.86 2.09
C ALA A 524 27.64 -28.80 2.61
N GLY A 525 28.35 -29.52 1.72
CA GLY A 525 29.42 -30.46 2.07
C GLY A 525 30.82 -29.96 1.76
N ASP A 526 31.53 -29.46 2.78
CA ASP A 526 32.94 -29.80 3.11
C ASP A 526 33.55 -28.97 4.27
N GLU A 527 32.88 -27.93 4.80
CA GLU A 527 33.48 -27.07 5.84
C GLU A 527 32.94 -27.20 7.28
N ALA A 528 32.17 -28.23 7.63
CA ALA A 528 31.73 -28.44 9.01
C ALA A 528 31.95 -29.88 9.49
N GLY A 529 33.08 -30.10 10.16
CA GLY A 529 33.29 -31.29 10.97
C GLY A 529 32.32 -31.33 12.16
N GLY A 530 31.54 -32.42 12.23
CA GLY A 530 30.90 -32.88 13.47
C GLY A 530 29.52 -32.31 13.80
N GLY A 531 28.48 -32.78 13.12
CA GLY A 531 27.09 -32.65 13.56
C GLY A 531 26.07 -32.93 12.45
N SER A 532 25.44 -34.11 12.46
CA SER A 532 24.34 -34.44 11.54
C SER A 532 23.16 -33.48 11.77
N SER A 533 23.02 -32.48 10.89
CA SER A 533 21.81 -31.69 10.75
C SER A 533 21.31 -31.82 9.31
N HIS A 534 20.60 -32.91 9.03
CA HIS A 534 19.84 -33.03 7.78
C HIS A 534 18.70 -32.01 7.84
N ALA A 535 18.75 -30.97 6.99
CA ALA A 535 17.64 -30.04 6.86
C ALA A 535 16.35 -30.82 6.48
N PRO A 536 15.20 -30.53 7.10
CA PRO A 536 13.97 -31.26 6.83
C PRO A 536 13.53 -31.08 5.38
N LYS A 537 13.09 -32.17 4.74
CA LYS A 537 12.60 -32.16 3.36
C LYS A 537 11.29 -31.34 3.27
N ARG A 538 11.24 -30.38 2.35
CA ARG A 538 10.09 -29.47 2.15
C ARG A 538 9.25 -29.90 0.95
N TYR A 539 7.96 -29.58 1.00
CA TYR A 539 7.00 -29.86 -0.07
C TYR A 539 6.00 -28.69 -0.18
N PRO A 540 6.43 -27.53 -0.70
CA PRO A 540 5.55 -26.40 -0.96
C PRO A 540 4.45 -26.78 -1.96
N GLY A 541 3.26 -26.21 -1.80
CA GLY A 541 2.12 -26.38 -2.68
C GLY A 541 1.39 -25.06 -2.91
N CYS A 542 0.44 -25.06 -3.84
CA CYS A 542 -0.49 -23.96 -3.97
C CYS A 542 -1.83 -24.43 -4.52
N THR A 543 -2.91 -23.75 -4.14
CA THR A 543 -4.16 -23.81 -4.89
C THR A 543 -4.07 -22.93 -6.13
N ALA A 544 -4.92 -23.19 -7.12
CA ALA A 544 -4.87 -22.51 -8.40
C ALA A 544 -6.25 -22.40 -9.02
N ALA A 545 -6.70 -21.18 -9.27
CA ALA A 545 -7.86 -20.88 -10.12
C ALA A 545 -7.40 -20.08 -11.33
N VAL A 546 -7.79 -20.51 -12.54
CA VAL A 546 -7.40 -19.88 -13.81
C VAL A 546 -8.60 -19.76 -14.73
N ALA A 547 -8.88 -18.54 -15.19
CA ALA A 547 -9.92 -18.18 -16.13
C ALA A 547 -9.31 -17.87 -17.49
N LEU A 548 -9.81 -18.54 -18.53
CA LEU A 548 -9.51 -18.30 -19.93
C LEU A 548 -10.75 -17.71 -20.60
N VAL A 549 -10.66 -16.44 -20.99
CA VAL A 549 -11.66 -15.79 -21.85
C VAL A 549 -11.21 -15.97 -23.29
N TRP A 550 -12.04 -16.63 -24.10
CA TRP A 550 -11.75 -16.86 -25.52
C TRP A 550 -13.02 -16.74 -26.36
N GLY A 551 -13.07 -15.69 -27.19
CA GLY A 551 -14.30 -15.33 -27.91
C GLY A 551 -15.43 -14.95 -26.95
N ASP A 552 -16.58 -15.61 -27.09
CA ASP A 552 -17.75 -15.46 -26.20
C ASP A 552 -17.82 -16.55 -25.13
N MET A 553 -16.72 -17.25 -24.86
CA MET A 553 -16.65 -18.30 -23.85
C MET A 553 -15.70 -17.91 -22.72
N LEU A 554 -16.09 -18.30 -21.51
CA LEU A 554 -15.27 -18.24 -20.31
C LEU A 554 -15.07 -19.67 -19.79
N TYR A 555 -13.82 -20.11 -19.72
CA TYR A 555 -13.42 -21.39 -19.13
C TYR A 555 -12.76 -21.13 -17.79
N VAL A 556 -13.12 -21.86 -16.74
CA VAL A 556 -12.52 -21.73 -15.41
C VAL A 556 -11.97 -23.09 -14.99
N ALA A 557 -10.66 -23.16 -14.77
CA ALA A 557 -9.97 -24.30 -14.21
C ALA A 557 -9.66 -24.04 -12.73
N ASN A 558 -10.07 -24.91 -11.81
CA ASN A 558 -9.86 -24.78 -10.37
C ASN A 558 -9.23 -26.04 -9.76
N ALA A 559 -8.17 -25.88 -8.98
CA ALA A 559 -7.54 -26.91 -8.16
C ALA A 559 -7.28 -26.34 -6.77
N GLY A 560 -8.17 -26.63 -5.83
CA GLY A 560 -8.15 -26.12 -4.45
C GLY A 560 -9.37 -25.27 -4.10
N ASP A 561 -9.24 -24.34 -3.17
CA ASP A 561 -10.30 -23.52 -2.57
C ASP A 561 -10.29 -22.04 -2.97
N CYS A 562 -9.46 -21.66 -3.94
CA CYS A 562 -9.73 -20.46 -4.73
C CYS A 562 -11.09 -20.57 -5.43
N ARG A 563 -11.78 -19.44 -5.61
CA ARG A 563 -13.11 -19.42 -6.25
C ARG A 563 -13.26 -18.31 -7.29
N THR A 564 -13.99 -18.63 -8.36
CA THR A 564 -14.38 -17.70 -9.42
C THR A 564 -15.90 -17.51 -9.46
N VAL A 565 -16.36 -16.26 -9.47
CA VAL A 565 -17.78 -15.89 -9.49
C VAL A 565 -18.05 -14.91 -10.63
N LEU A 566 -18.99 -15.25 -11.52
CA LEU A 566 -19.43 -14.42 -12.63
C LEU A 566 -20.67 -13.62 -12.26
N CYS A 567 -20.66 -12.31 -12.52
CA CYS A 567 -21.86 -11.49 -12.48
C CYS A 567 -22.74 -11.79 -13.70
N ARG A 568 -24.03 -12.04 -13.47
CA ARG A 568 -25.05 -12.30 -14.49
C ARG A 568 -26.08 -11.18 -14.46
N ASP A 569 -26.64 -10.83 -15.62
CA ASP A 569 -27.75 -9.89 -15.75
C ASP A 569 -27.54 -8.56 -14.99
N TYR A 570 -26.39 -7.92 -15.19
CA TYR A 570 -26.10 -6.61 -14.58
C TYR A 570 -27.17 -5.56 -14.95
N PRO A 571 -27.65 -4.69 -14.03
CA PRO A 571 -27.16 -4.41 -12.67
C PRO A 571 -27.86 -5.19 -11.56
N THR A 572 -28.44 -6.36 -11.82
CA THR A 572 -29.00 -7.20 -10.77
C THR A 572 -27.90 -7.82 -9.90
N SER A 573 -28.27 -8.41 -8.75
CA SER A 573 -27.33 -9.19 -7.92
C SER A 573 -27.20 -10.64 -8.41
N ALA A 574 -27.69 -10.97 -9.61
CA ALA A 574 -27.60 -12.31 -10.15
C ALA A 574 -26.13 -12.67 -10.42
N HIS A 575 -25.76 -13.89 -10.05
CA HIS A 575 -24.39 -14.37 -10.13
C HIS A 575 -24.34 -15.88 -10.27
N ALA A 576 -23.21 -16.38 -10.75
CA ALA A 576 -22.93 -17.81 -10.86
C ALA A 576 -21.52 -18.10 -10.35
N ALA A 577 -21.39 -19.02 -9.39
CA ALA A 577 -20.10 -19.60 -9.05
C ALA A 577 -19.65 -20.52 -10.20
N LEU A 578 -18.47 -20.28 -10.75
CA LEU A 578 -17.92 -21.02 -11.88
C LEU A 578 -16.91 -22.10 -11.45
N SER A 579 -16.70 -22.27 -10.15
CA SER A 579 -15.84 -23.28 -9.57
C SER A 579 -16.42 -23.76 -8.24
N VAL A 580 -16.07 -24.98 -7.84
CA VAL A 580 -16.36 -25.53 -6.52
C VAL A 580 -15.08 -25.62 -5.71
N ASP A 581 -15.16 -25.27 -4.42
CA ASP A 581 -14.01 -25.37 -3.53
C ASP A 581 -13.68 -26.85 -3.25
N HIS A 582 -12.42 -27.20 -3.43
CA HIS A 582 -11.90 -28.55 -3.22
C HIS A 582 -11.42 -28.77 -1.78
N ALA A 583 -12.17 -28.29 -0.77
CA ALA A 583 -11.82 -28.42 0.64
C ALA A 583 -12.29 -29.76 1.22
N ALA A 584 -11.40 -30.47 1.93
CA ALA A 584 -11.68 -31.79 2.50
C ALA A 584 -12.85 -31.77 3.49
N GLN A 585 -13.03 -30.67 4.21
CA GLN A 585 -14.10 -30.50 5.20
C GLN A 585 -15.48 -30.38 4.57
N THR A 586 -15.64 -29.56 3.54
CA THR A 586 -16.95 -29.16 3.00
C THR A 586 -17.34 -29.96 1.75
N ASN A 587 -16.38 -30.49 0.99
CA ASN A 587 -16.64 -31.19 -0.27
C ASN A 587 -16.72 -32.72 -0.08
N ALA A 588 -17.94 -33.26 -0.07
CA ALA A 588 -18.17 -34.70 0.11
C ALA A 588 -17.76 -35.54 -1.10
N GLU A 589 -17.92 -35.01 -2.32
CA GLU A 589 -17.57 -35.70 -3.55
C GLU A 589 -16.05 -35.89 -3.66
N GLU A 590 -15.26 -34.88 -3.27
CA GLU A 590 -13.80 -35.01 -3.21
C GLU A 590 -13.35 -36.02 -2.15
N ARG A 591 -14.04 -36.09 -1.01
CA ARG A 591 -13.76 -37.15 -0.02
C ARG A 591 -14.06 -38.55 -0.57
N GLU A 592 -15.16 -38.71 -1.30
CA GLU A 592 -15.53 -39.97 -1.94
C GLU A 592 -14.53 -40.35 -3.03
N ARG A 593 -14.06 -39.38 -3.83
CA ARG A 593 -12.99 -39.55 -4.82
C ARG A 593 -11.73 -40.09 -4.16
N ILE A 594 -11.25 -39.44 -3.11
CA ILE A 594 -10.04 -39.84 -2.37
C ILE A 594 -10.21 -41.25 -1.79
N ALA A 595 -11.34 -41.54 -1.15
CA ALA A 595 -11.61 -42.84 -0.55
C ALA A 595 -11.65 -43.97 -1.61
N THR A 596 -12.26 -43.71 -2.76
CA THR A 596 -12.37 -44.69 -3.86
C THR A 596 -11.02 -44.99 -4.50
N GLN A 597 -10.10 -44.01 -4.51
CA GLN A 597 -8.73 -44.15 -5.00
C GLN A 597 -7.78 -44.75 -3.95
N GLY A 598 -8.28 -45.10 -2.76
CA GLY A 598 -7.49 -45.66 -1.66
C GLY A 598 -6.63 -44.63 -0.93
N GLY A 599 -6.94 -43.34 -1.06
CA GLY A 599 -6.25 -42.26 -0.37
C GLY A 599 -6.56 -42.17 1.12
N ILE A 600 -5.86 -41.29 1.83
CA ILE A 600 -5.87 -41.20 3.30
C ILE A 600 -6.63 -39.95 3.73
N LEU A 601 -7.74 -40.12 4.44
CA LEU A 601 -8.50 -39.05 5.09
C LEU A 601 -8.49 -39.24 6.61
N ARG A 602 -8.25 -38.17 7.36
CA ARG A 602 -8.27 -38.17 8.83
C ARG A 602 -9.10 -37.01 9.37
N GLN A 603 -9.78 -37.25 10.49
CA GLN A 603 -10.41 -36.18 11.27
C GLN A 603 -9.46 -35.74 12.38
N HIS A 604 -8.97 -34.50 12.31
CA HIS A 604 -8.18 -33.90 13.38
C HIS A 604 -9.10 -33.33 14.47
N ILE A 605 -8.94 -33.79 15.71
CA ILE A 605 -9.64 -33.24 16.88
C ILE A 605 -8.78 -32.10 17.43
N GLY A 606 -9.15 -30.85 17.14
CA GLY A 606 -8.50 -29.68 17.75
C GLY A 606 -8.66 -29.70 19.27
N GLY A 607 -7.61 -29.32 20.02
CA GLY A 607 -7.52 -29.43 21.49
C GLY A 607 -8.48 -28.56 22.31
N GLY A 608 -9.65 -28.18 21.78
CA GLY A 608 -10.75 -27.52 22.49
C GLY A 608 -11.94 -28.47 22.61
N SER A 609 -12.49 -28.58 23.81
CA SER A 609 -13.59 -29.48 24.17
C SER A 609 -14.81 -29.41 23.21
N GLY A 610 -15.13 -30.54 22.56
CA GLY A 610 -16.52 -30.89 22.19
C GLY A 610 -16.96 -30.77 20.72
N GLY A 611 -16.07 -30.48 19.75
CA GLY A 611 -16.43 -30.39 18.33
C GLY A 611 -16.10 -31.66 17.53
N SER A 612 -16.92 -31.99 16.52
CA SER A 612 -16.61 -32.99 15.48
C SER A 612 -15.27 -32.65 14.81
N GLY A 613 -14.37 -33.63 14.65
CA GLY A 613 -13.04 -33.39 14.07
C GLY A 613 -13.09 -32.90 12.63
N GLU A 614 -12.10 -32.09 12.24
CA GLU A 614 -12.00 -31.52 10.89
C GLU A 614 -11.30 -32.48 9.93
N TRP A 615 -11.88 -32.70 8.76
CA TRP A 615 -11.31 -33.55 7.73
C TRP A 615 -10.04 -32.92 7.13
N ARG A 616 -9.02 -33.75 6.97
CA ARG A 616 -7.74 -33.44 6.33
C ARG A 616 -7.24 -34.63 5.51
N VAL A 617 -6.44 -34.35 4.49
CA VAL A 617 -5.81 -35.35 3.61
C VAL A 617 -4.41 -35.70 4.11
N GLY A 618 -4.09 -36.98 4.13
CA GLY A 618 -2.76 -37.49 4.46
C GLY A 618 -2.36 -37.39 5.93
N GLU A 619 -1.13 -37.79 6.24
CA GLU A 619 -0.57 -37.66 7.59
C GLU A 619 -0.14 -36.23 7.93
N THR A 620 0.15 -35.42 6.90
CA THR A 620 0.55 -34.02 7.02
C THR A 620 -0.61 -33.10 7.36
N GLY A 621 -1.84 -33.55 7.11
CA GLY A 621 -3.06 -32.84 7.49
C GLY A 621 -3.44 -31.69 6.55
N LEU A 622 -3.41 -31.91 5.24
CA LEU A 622 -3.75 -30.86 4.25
C LEU A 622 -5.27 -30.60 4.21
N ALA A 623 -5.67 -29.31 4.15
CA ALA A 623 -7.07 -28.91 4.13
C ALA A 623 -7.73 -29.06 2.74
N VAL A 624 -6.94 -28.94 1.68
CA VAL A 624 -7.40 -29.06 0.29
C VAL A 624 -7.17 -30.46 -0.28
N THR A 625 -8.00 -30.83 -1.25
CA THR A 625 -8.02 -32.14 -1.91
C THR A 625 -7.44 -32.10 -3.33
N ARG A 626 -7.24 -30.89 -3.87
CA ARG A 626 -6.56 -30.62 -5.14
C ARG A 626 -5.63 -29.43 -4.94
N ALA A 627 -4.42 -29.53 -5.49
CA ALA A 627 -3.39 -28.49 -5.39
C ALA A 627 -2.24 -28.81 -6.36
N LEU A 628 -1.50 -27.79 -6.79
CA LEU A 628 -0.18 -27.95 -7.43
C LEU A 628 0.89 -28.12 -6.33
N GLY A 629 2.01 -28.77 -6.65
CA GLY A 629 3.09 -29.05 -5.69
C GLY A 629 2.80 -30.23 -4.78
N ASP A 630 2.93 -30.06 -3.45
CA ASP A 630 2.49 -31.05 -2.44
C ASP A 630 2.87 -32.52 -2.74
N ALA A 631 4.11 -32.72 -3.21
CA ALA A 631 4.52 -34.01 -3.77
C ALA A 631 4.45 -35.16 -2.76
N ASP A 632 4.51 -34.87 -1.46
CA ASP A 632 4.45 -35.85 -0.39
C ASP A 632 3.06 -36.43 -0.15
N VAL A 633 1.99 -35.71 -0.50
CA VAL A 633 0.59 -36.14 -0.28
C VAL A 633 -0.13 -36.58 -1.56
N ARG A 634 0.59 -36.67 -2.69
CA ARG A 634 0.04 -37.22 -3.94
C ARG A 634 -0.47 -38.64 -3.76
N GLY A 635 0.25 -39.47 -3.01
CA GLY A 635 -0.16 -40.83 -2.66
C GLY A 635 -1.38 -40.90 -1.74
N ASP A 636 -1.69 -39.81 -1.05
CA ASP A 636 -2.81 -39.72 -0.11
C ASP A 636 -4.11 -39.24 -0.78
N GLY A 637 -4.06 -38.85 -2.06
CA GLY A 637 -5.22 -38.52 -2.89
C GLY A 637 -5.31 -37.06 -3.36
N VAL A 638 -4.32 -36.21 -3.03
CA VAL A 638 -4.24 -34.84 -3.58
C VAL A 638 -3.82 -34.88 -5.04
N THR A 639 -4.53 -34.18 -5.92
CA THR A 639 -4.28 -34.19 -7.38
C THR A 639 -4.10 -32.77 -7.96
N PRO A 640 -3.22 -32.58 -8.96
CA PRO A 640 -3.12 -31.33 -9.71
C PRO A 640 -4.17 -31.20 -10.83
N ASP A 641 -4.91 -32.26 -11.16
CA ASP A 641 -5.95 -32.25 -12.20
C ASP A 641 -7.11 -31.32 -11.77
N PRO A 642 -7.35 -30.20 -12.47
CA PRO A 642 -8.33 -29.21 -12.05
C PRO A 642 -9.77 -29.65 -12.38
N GLU A 643 -10.75 -29.14 -11.66
CA GLU A 643 -12.11 -29.01 -12.20
C GLU A 643 -12.08 -27.98 -13.33
N VAL A 644 -12.70 -28.25 -14.48
CA VAL A 644 -12.82 -27.25 -15.56
C VAL A 644 -14.27 -27.07 -15.97
N THR A 645 -14.77 -25.85 -15.83
CA THR A 645 -16.11 -25.45 -16.26
C THR A 645 -16.04 -24.58 -17.53
N GLU A 646 -17.11 -24.59 -18.32
CA GLU A 646 -17.26 -23.71 -19.48
C GLU A 646 -18.57 -22.95 -19.41
N THR A 647 -18.54 -21.66 -19.71
CA THR A 647 -19.69 -20.76 -19.65
C THR A 647 -19.78 -19.91 -20.90
N ALA A 648 -20.93 -19.97 -21.58
CA ALA A 648 -21.24 -19.04 -22.67
C ALA A 648 -21.59 -17.66 -22.09
N LEU A 649 -20.82 -16.65 -22.50
CA LEU A 649 -20.98 -15.29 -22.03
C LEU A 649 -22.13 -14.59 -22.76
N THR A 650 -22.95 -13.88 -21.99
CA THR A 650 -24.06 -13.07 -22.50
C THR A 650 -23.71 -11.57 -22.46
N PRO A 651 -24.51 -10.68 -23.07
CA PRO A 651 -24.34 -9.24 -22.92
C PRO A 651 -24.57 -8.71 -21.48
N GLY A 652 -25.28 -9.47 -20.64
CA GLY A 652 -25.52 -9.15 -19.24
C GLY A 652 -24.33 -9.45 -18.31
N ASP A 653 -23.31 -10.16 -18.82
CA ASP A 653 -22.14 -10.57 -18.07
C ASP A 653 -21.09 -9.46 -18.11
N GLU A 654 -21.04 -8.65 -17.06
CA GLU A 654 -20.22 -7.43 -17.01
C GLU A 654 -18.79 -7.69 -16.51
N TYR A 655 -18.65 -8.52 -15.48
CA TYR A 655 -17.36 -8.85 -14.86
C TYR A 655 -17.41 -10.22 -14.18
N PHE A 656 -16.24 -10.80 -13.91
CA PHE A 656 -16.07 -11.89 -12.95
C PHE A 656 -15.07 -11.51 -11.86
N ILE A 657 -15.20 -12.19 -10.73
CA ILE A 657 -14.38 -12.05 -9.52
C ILE A 657 -13.63 -13.37 -9.35
N MET A 658 -12.33 -13.31 -9.10
CA MET A 658 -11.52 -14.49 -8.76
C MET A 658 -10.68 -14.15 -7.54
N ALA A 659 -10.68 -15.01 -6.52
CA ALA A 659 -9.92 -14.77 -5.30
C ALA A 659 -9.56 -16.08 -4.57
N CYS A 660 -8.58 -15.98 -3.67
CA CYS A 660 -8.24 -17.04 -2.70
C CYS A 660 -9.26 -17.17 -1.58
N ASP A 661 -9.09 -18.18 -0.73
CA ASP A 661 -9.93 -18.45 0.44
C ASP A 661 -9.99 -17.25 1.40
N GLY A 662 -8.91 -16.45 1.46
CA GLY A 662 -8.84 -15.24 2.26
C GLY A 662 -9.98 -14.23 1.97
N LEU A 663 -10.54 -14.20 0.76
CA LEU A 663 -11.80 -13.47 0.50
C LEU A 663 -13.02 -14.33 0.88
N TRP A 664 -13.09 -15.55 0.36
CA TRP A 664 -14.32 -16.36 0.33
C TRP A 664 -14.72 -16.96 1.68
N ASP A 665 -13.78 -17.07 2.62
CA ASP A 665 -14.04 -17.49 4.00
C ASP A 665 -14.91 -16.48 4.76
N VAL A 666 -14.84 -15.21 4.37
CA VAL A 666 -15.46 -14.10 5.10
C VAL A 666 -16.47 -13.32 4.27
N VAL A 667 -16.41 -13.38 2.94
CA VAL A 667 -17.34 -12.70 2.02
C VAL A 667 -18.05 -13.72 1.14
N SER A 668 -19.39 -13.69 1.14
CA SER A 668 -20.20 -14.55 0.28
C SER A 668 -20.25 -14.06 -1.18
N ASN A 669 -20.60 -14.95 -2.11
CA ASN A 669 -20.72 -14.61 -3.54
C ASN A 669 -21.71 -13.45 -3.79
N GLU A 670 -22.84 -13.44 -3.09
CA GLU A 670 -23.87 -12.40 -3.21
C GLU A 670 -23.35 -11.04 -2.72
N GLU A 671 -22.69 -11.01 -1.56
CA GLU A 671 -22.09 -9.80 -1.01
C GLU A 671 -20.99 -9.24 -1.92
N ALA A 672 -20.14 -10.11 -2.49
CA ALA A 672 -19.08 -9.70 -3.41
C ALA A 672 -19.63 -8.98 -4.64
N VAL A 673 -20.69 -9.52 -5.24
CA VAL A 673 -21.34 -8.92 -6.42
C VAL A 673 -22.07 -7.62 -6.03
N ALA A 674 -22.73 -7.57 -4.88
CA ALA A 674 -23.39 -6.37 -4.37
C ALA A 674 -22.39 -5.23 -4.10
N MET A 675 -21.22 -5.53 -3.53
CA MET A 675 -20.19 -4.53 -3.25
C MET A 675 -19.63 -3.89 -4.53
N ILE A 676 -19.40 -4.68 -5.58
CA ILE A 676 -18.91 -4.15 -6.86
C ILE A 676 -19.96 -3.22 -7.50
N LYS A 677 -21.24 -3.56 -7.41
CA LYS A 677 -22.33 -2.75 -7.96
C LYS A 677 -22.34 -1.32 -7.42
N ASP A 678 -22.02 -1.13 -6.14
CA ASP A 678 -22.01 0.18 -5.47
C ASP A 678 -20.62 0.86 -5.51
N THR A 679 -19.72 0.37 -6.37
CA THR A 679 -18.36 0.90 -6.51
C THR A 679 -18.20 1.58 -7.86
N VAL A 680 -17.35 2.61 -7.92
CA VAL A 680 -16.93 3.19 -9.19
C VAL A 680 -16.40 2.06 -10.08
N LYS A 681 -16.87 2.01 -11.33
CA LYS A 681 -16.53 0.95 -12.29
C LYS A 681 -15.08 1.06 -12.78
N GLU A 682 -14.14 0.88 -11.85
CA GLU A 682 -12.72 0.82 -12.08
C GLU A 682 -12.23 -0.49 -11.43
N PRO A 683 -11.67 -1.43 -12.22
CA PRO A 683 -11.37 -2.78 -11.74
C PRO A 683 -10.50 -2.83 -10.48
N SER A 684 -9.52 -1.93 -10.36
CA SER A 684 -8.59 -1.92 -9.21
C SER A 684 -9.28 -1.47 -7.92
N MET A 685 -10.19 -0.49 -8.00
CA MET A 685 -11.01 -0.07 -6.87
C MET A 685 -12.01 -1.15 -6.44
N CYS A 686 -12.59 -1.89 -7.38
CA CYS A 686 -13.45 -3.02 -7.08
C CYS A 686 -12.70 -4.14 -6.34
N ALA A 687 -11.52 -4.54 -6.86
CA ALA A 687 -10.68 -5.54 -6.21
C ALA A 687 -10.23 -5.08 -4.82
N LYS A 688 -9.80 -3.82 -4.69
CA LYS A 688 -9.41 -3.22 -3.40
C LYS A 688 -10.57 -3.22 -2.40
N ARG A 689 -11.79 -2.87 -2.83
CA ARG A 689 -12.97 -2.89 -1.93
C ARG A 689 -13.25 -4.27 -1.38
N LEU A 690 -13.24 -5.30 -2.23
CA LEU A 690 -13.47 -6.68 -1.80
C LEU A 690 -12.36 -7.17 -0.85
N GLY A 691 -11.10 -6.89 -1.18
CA GLY A 691 -9.97 -7.24 -0.33
C GLY A 691 -10.03 -6.55 1.03
N SER A 692 -10.31 -5.24 1.07
CA SER A 692 -10.46 -4.50 2.34
C SER A 692 -11.65 -4.98 3.18
N GLU A 693 -12.77 -5.37 2.56
CA GLU A 693 -13.89 -6.00 3.28
C GLU A 693 -13.45 -7.31 3.95
N ALA A 694 -12.73 -8.17 3.23
CA ALA A 694 -12.22 -9.42 3.79
C ALA A 694 -11.25 -9.18 4.96
N MET A 695 -10.37 -8.19 4.84
CA MET A 695 -9.49 -7.80 5.93
C MET A 695 -10.28 -7.32 7.15
N THR A 696 -11.35 -6.54 6.97
CA THR A 696 -12.19 -6.08 8.09
C THR A 696 -12.87 -7.20 8.81
N ARG A 697 -13.33 -8.19 8.05
CA ARG A 697 -13.93 -9.39 8.61
C ARG A 697 -12.90 -10.32 9.25
N MET A 698 -11.66 -9.83 9.42
CA MET A 698 -10.55 -10.51 10.07
C MET A 698 -10.19 -11.81 9.38
N SER A 699 -10.14 -11.79 8.04
CA SER A 699 -9.65 -12.93 7.29
C SER A 699 -8.27 -13.37 7.82
N GLY A 700 -8.17 -14.66 8.09
CA GLY A 700 -7.00 -15.26 8.72
C GLY A 700 -5.88 -15.59 7.75
N ASP A 701 -6.12 -15.50 6.44
CA ASP A 701 -5.17 -15.92 5.39
C ASP A 701 -4.75 -14.77 4.48
N ASN A 702 -3.80 -15.04 3.58
CA ASN A 702 -3.44 -14.11 2.51
C ASN A 702 -4.67 -13.78 1.66
N ILE A 703 -4.77 -12.53 1.20
CA ILE A 703 -5.93 -12.07 0.44
C ILE A 703 -5.43 -11.59 -0.91
N THR A 704 -5.81 -12.31 -1.97
CA THR A 704 -5.61 -11.93 -3.36
C THR A 704 -6.94 -11.96 -4.09
N VAL A 705 -7.31 -10.80 -4.65
CA VAL A 705 -8.58 -10.60 -5.36
C VAL A 705 -8.31 -10.00 -6.74
N VAL A 706 -8.86 -10.61 -7.77
CA VAL A 706 -8.88 -10.10 -9.15
C VAL A 706 -10.32 -9.84 -9.58
N VAL A 707 -10.60 -8.62 -10.02
CA VAL A 707 -11.88 -8.25 -10.65
C VAL A 707 -11.61 -7.95 -12.11
N ALA A 708 -12.26 -8.68 -13.01
CA ALA A 708 -12.05 -8.57 -14.45
C ALA A 708 -13.34 -8.23 -15.20
N TYR A 709 -13.36 -7.04 -15.80
CA TYR A 709 -14.44 -6.60 -16.67
C TYR A 709 -14.28 -7.15 -18.09
N LEU A 710 -15.39 -7.56 -18.68
CA LEU A 710 -15.48 -8.20 -20.00
C LEU A 710 -15.82 -7.22 -21.14
N LYS A 711 -15.84 -5.91 -20.84
CA LYS A 711 -16.10 -4.80 -21.77
C LYS A 711 -15.36 -3.54 -21.32
N ASP A 712 -15.13 -2.61 -22.25
CA ASP A 712 -14.52 -1.32 -21.93
C ASP A 712 -15.41 -0.52 -21.00
N VAL A 713 -14.81 -0.06 -19.90
CA VAL A 713 -15.53 0.59 -18.81
C VAL A 713 -15.41 2.10 -18.96
N SER A 714 -16.52 2.76 -19.29
CA SER A 714 -16.65 4.22 -19.23
C SER A 714 -16.81 4.66 -17.78
N THR A 715 -15.89 5.47 -17.25
CA THR A 715 -16.00 6.08 -15.91
C THR A 715 -17.14 7.11 -15.79
N ALA A 716 -17.77 7.47 -16.91
CA ALA A 716 -18.98 8.27 -16.93
C ALA A 716 -20.21 7.36 -17.03
N GLU A 717 -20.89 7.11 -15.91
CA GLU A 717 -22.30 6.73 -15.97
C GLU A 717 -23.12 7.98 -16.34
N VAL A 718 -23.98 7.88 -17.35
CA VAL A 718 -25.03 8.84 -17.58
C VAL A 718 -26.03 8.67 -16.42
N VAL A 719 -25.94 9.56 -15.44
CA VAL A 719 -26.96 9.65 -14.37
C VAL A 719 -28.26 10.09 -15.03
N THR A 720 -29.22 9.17 -15.15
CA THR A 720 -30.58 9.52 -15.57
C THR A 720 -31.28 10.27 -14.44
N TRP A 721 -32.15 11.21 -14.79
CA TRP A 721 -32.87 12.06 -13.82
C TRP A 721 -33.67 11.25 -12.79
N GLU A 722 -34.15 10.06 -13.15
CA GLU A 722 -34.88 9.12 -12.29
C GLU A 722 -34.02 8.46 -11.19
N ARG A 723 -32.69 8.55 -11.31
CA ARG A 723 -31.73 7.99 -10.35
C ARG A 723 -31.13 9.06 -9.42
N ALA A 724 -31.34 10.34 -9.75
CA ALA A 724 -30.83 11.49 -9.00
C ALA A 724 -31.88 12.12 -8.05
N PHE A 725 -33.15 11.77 -8.22
CA PHE A 725 -34.30 12.22 -7.44
C PHE A 725 -35.16 11.01 -7.07
#